data_AF-A0A7Y6B0S8-F1
#
_entry.id   AF-A0A7Y6B0S8-F1
#
_cell.length_a   1.000
_cell.length_b   1.000
_cell.length_c   1.000
_cell.angle_alpha   90.00
_cell.angle_beta   90.00
_cell.angle_gamma   90.00
#
_symmetry.space_group_name_H-M   'P 1'
#
loop_
_entity.id
_entity.type
_entity.pdbx_description
1 polymer ?
#
loop_
_entity_poly.entity_id
_entity_poly.type
_entity_poly.pdbx_seq_one_letter_code
_entity_poly.pdbx_strand_id
1 'polypeptide(L)'
;MSQFEFSVHLGGGLYMNSQGVLSHGPEPGKPVYPTPGGGLPIQPDALAKAFQGIAKALPNRDDPKSRQKFDKILDGIGMAAGDKEDLIGALQAVGSVASLIGSVVPIVGAALAVLTLLLGLFKEGPSALELLITRRFDELARKVKALEIQIQQRDLRTQRNVISAALAEIKNYLVEIKNTPPDQATLLLRQQDVRNQLNNAGLAVRNLLDSSTWLATFDRSEYQHVWPWISNRLFTFPVSGGQVPAWLPPQGANRFDHRLMVPLVTFAVTGYLTVLRAAVPEFRSTRQKREDLWDFAIALEVLAENMRREGLARTVYTAADFEGGAAGGLPWGLDPSEVVDFSAFGIAPYLAPDNTRFQVGAFDLFAHNDAFFTPQFKAGSFQYPGPENARQGLLDVRWIPPARLEHYDEIDPVLGWEPANKPPPTRRRYRITNPAECASAANAVAEQNYVDLLYSSGYLNLIHLVATLRNEATDPDHSQTVSSKALLRQRPGAGVSVMVESQPILMTGVISARAERRPVAYKAITWFTTQPLGRERTLRYRVWLRTLSANYSVAGGSWDNEQNYTNYHQVGYINDPERPGFKMLSTSTGVALSEIQLAEGTSSAAPRDMSSTVTMKAITFDWWIPVQPLPVAVSPSEAVLQASLRSVGVEAGGGSTTAPLPSPIPAIFPHTLSNAAIVDAISLQDNDQLTDVIGWGDGHEPPSGQHRLAVKQDVQFDYSLHWQADRLIVSIKNNRAADRNYVVYVVVEEILGSGEVLHTVERVPITGQLTYVPQSYFDKEFAAQAKTAKFFRDFAVHYSKSLRNIPRPGGPGDPDPDDWHAGLLGVDPEVVLSDPVLSVFHLKNFTEAADFAAFSRVILGHPPAARIFRQLLNDTRISETMLMATMESSATAALEQVQREDLVGALELQRLDHATEDDNLDGLGPVDV
;
A
#
# COMPACT_ATOMS: atom_id res chain seq x y z
N MET A 1 8.16 -5.04 -11.68
CA MET A 1 6.69 -4.99 -11.55
C MET A 1 6.39 -4.32 -10.22
N SER A 2 5.72 -3.17 -10.24
CA SER A 2 5.15 -2.56 -9.03
C SER A 2 4.29 -3.61 -8.33
N GLN A 3 4.53 -3.83 -7.04
CA GLN A 3 3.64 -4.67 -6.25
C GLN A 3 2.29 -3.98 -6.25
N PHE A 4 1.24 -4.67 -6.72
CA PHE A 4 -0.12 -4.16 -6.62
C PHE A 4 -0.40 -3.92 -5.14
N GLU A 5 -0.73 -2.70 -4.74
CA GLU A 5 -0.93 -2.33 -3.33
C GLU A 5 -2.42 -2.02 -3.15
N PHE A 6 -3.18 -2.99 -2.62
CA PHE A 6 -4.59 -2.84 -2.25
C PHE A 6 -4.78 -3.40 -0.85
N SER A 7 -5.91 -3.05 -0.22
CA SER A 7 -6.30 -3.62 1.08
C SER A 7 -7.71 -4.19 1.02
N VAL A 8 -7.98 -5.23 1.80
CA VAL A 8 -9.29 -5.83 2.02
C VAL A 8 -9.70 -5.53 3.45
N HIS A 9 -10.82 -4.83 3.65
CA HIS A 9 -11.36 -4.58 4.99
C HIS A 9 -12.05 -5.84 5.51
N LEU A 10 -11.44 -6.54 6.47
CA LEU A 10 -11.93 -7.79 7.06
C LEU A 10 -13.01 -7.58 8.13
N GLY A 11 -13.16 -6.35 8.63
CA GLY A 11 -14.08 -5.99 9.71
C GLY A 11 -13.36 -5.47 10.95
N GLY A 12 -14.05 -4.65 11.75
CA GLY A 12 -13.56 -4.10 13.03
C GLY A 12 -12.17 -3.47 12.98
N GLY A 13 -11.86 -2.75 11.90
CA GLY A 13 -10.59 -2.03 11.74
C GLY A 13 -9.40 -2.89 11.32
N LEU A 14 -9.63 -4.17 11.00
CA LEU A 14 -8.61 -5.09 10.49
C LEU A 14 -8.63 -5.13 8.95
N TYR A 15 -7.45 -5.08 8.36
CA TYR A 15 -7.25 -5.06 6.93
C TYR A 15 -6.26 -6.14 6.52
N MET A 16 -6.43 -6.68 5.31
CA MET A 16 -5.48 -7.59 4.68
C MET A 16 -4.98 -6.95 3.41
N ASN A 17 -3.68 -6.69 3.30
CA ASN A 17 -3.12 -6.09 2.10
C ASN A 17 -2.99 -7.11 0.95
N SER A 18 -2.56 -6.64 -0.21
CA SER A 18 -2.39 -7.44 -1.43
C SER A 18 -1.40 -8.60 -1.29
N GLN A 19 -0.52 -8.55 -0.30
CA GLN A 19 0.42 -9.62 0.02
C GLN A 19 -0.15 -10.60 1.08
N GLY A 20 -1.38 -10.37 1.54
CA GLY A 20 -2.00 -11.16 2.60
C GLY A 20 -1.54 -10.76 4.01
N VAL A 21 -0.84 -9.62 4.17
CA VAL A 21 -0.41 -9.11 5.48
C VAL A 21 -1.58 -8.45 6.17
N LEU A 22 -1.77 -8.75 7.45
CA LEU A 22 -2.77 -8.07 8.26
C LEU A 22 -2.24 -6.76 8.87
N SER A 23 -3.07 -5.72 8.84
CA SER A 23 -2.81 -4.43 9.48
C SER A 23 -4.04 -3.90 10.23
N HIS A 24 -3.81 -3.10 11.27
CA HIS A 24 -4.86 -2.29 11.88
C HIS A 24 -4.89 -0.94 11.18
N GLY A 25 -5.96 -0.69 10.41
CA GLY A 25 -6.07 0.45 9.51
C GLY A 25 -5.70 0.13 8.05
N PRO A 26 -6.30 0.86 7.09
CA PRO A 26 -5.99 0.71 5.68
C PRO A 26 -4.61 1.29 5.35
N GLU A 27 -3.96 0.75 4.32
CA GLU A 27 -2.75 1.38 3.78
C GLU A 27 -3.09 2.74 3.14
N PRO A 28 -2.37 3.84 3.51
CA PRO A 28 -2.65 5.17 2.97
C PRO A 28 -2.53 5.22 1.44
N GLY A 29 -3.50 5.87 0.79
CA GLY A 29 -3.50 6.06 -0.66
C GLY A 29 -3.81 4.81 -1.49
N LYS A 30 -4.16 3.67 -0.87
CA LYS A 30 -4.44 2.41 -1.56
C LYS A 30 -5.94 2.10 -1.63
N PRO A 31 -6.41 1.45 -2.72
CA PRO A 31 -7.80 1.05 -2.82
C PRO A 31 -8.14 0.01 -1.74
N VAL A 32 -9.20 0.29 -0.98
CA VAL A 32 -9.71 -0.59 0.07
C VAL A 32 -10.99 -1.26 -0.42
N TYR A 33 -10.93 -2.56 -0.66
CA TYR A 33 -12.08 -3.36 -1.03
C TYR A 33 -12.78 -3.90 0.22
N PRO A 34 -14.13 -3.87 0.28
CA PRO A 34 -14.84 -4.50 1.37
C PRO A 34 -14.70 -6.02 1.27
N THR A 35 -14.66 -6.71 2.42
CA THR A 35 -14.87 -8.16 2.42
C THR A 35 -16.24 -8.48 1.83
N PRO A 36 -16.32 -9.45 0.91
CA PRO A 36 -17.55 -10.04 0.44
C PRO A 36 -18.62 -10.18 1.54
N GLY A 37 -19.78 -9.58 1.24
CA GLY A 37 -20.90 -9.19 2.10
C GLY A 37 -20.69 -9.00 3.61
N GLY A 38 -19.91 -7.96 3.95
CA GLY A 38 -20.09 -7.26 5.24
C GLY A 38 -19.12 -7.63 6.35
N GLY A 39 -18.14 -8.49 6.07
CA GLY A 39 -17.03 -8.78 6.99
C GLY A 39 -17.01 -10.22 7.51
N LEU A 40 -15.97 -10.53 8.29
CA LEU A 40 -15.87 -11.79 9.01
C LEU A 40 -16.77 -11.74 10.26
N PRO A 41 -17.49 -12.83 10.60
CA PRO A 41 -18.38 -12.89 11.76
C PRO A 41 -17.58 -13.12 13.05
N ILE A 42 -16.47 -12.37 13.20
CA ILE A 42 -15.41 -12.64 14.16
C ILE A 42 -14.83 -11.31 14.65
N GLN A 43 -14.53 -11.24 15.93
CA GLN A 43 -13.77 -10.17 16.56
C GLN A 43 -12.38 -10.05 15.92
N PRO A 44 -11.97 -8.82 15.53
CA PRO A 44 -10.66 -8.55 14.94
C PRO A 44 -9.47 -9.11 15.73
N ASP A 45 -9.54 -9.04 17.06
CA ASP A 45 -8.47 -9.50 17.95
C ASP A 45 -8.24 -11.01 17.87
N ALA A 46 -9.30 -11.80 17.65
CA ALA A 46 -9.19 -13.25 17.47
C ALA A 46 -8.46 -13.58 16.16
N LEU A 47 -8.74 -12.81 15.10
CA LEU A 47 -8.05 -12.93 13.83
C LEU A 47 -6.57 -12.56 13.96
N ALA A 48 -6.27 -11.39 14.54
CA ALA A 48 -4.88 -10.95 14.76
C ALA A 48 -4.07 -11.97 15.59
N LYS A 49 -4.66 -12.54 16.65
CA LYS A 49 -4.03 -13.58 17.48
C LYS A 49 -3.79 -14.89 16.72
N ALA A 50 -4.74 -15.34 15.89
CA ALA A 50 -4.56 -16.52 15.05
C ALA A 50 -3.34 -16.39 14.15
N PHE A 51 -3.25 -15.28 13.42
CA PHE A 51 -2.16 -15.01 12.49
C PHE A 51 -0.82 -14.86 13.19
N GLN A 52 -0.77 -14.18 14.35
CA GLN A 52 0.44 -14.16 15.17
C GLN A 52 0.84 -15.57 15.64
N GLY A 53 -0.14 -16.41 15.98
CA GLY A 53 0.07 -17.81 16.36
C GLY A 53 0.71 -18.62 15.23
N ILE A 54 0.15 -18.51 14.01
CA ILE A 54 0.66 -19.17 12.80
C ILE A 54 2.04 -18.65 12.42
N ALA A 55 2.25 -17.32 12.42
CA ALA A 55 3.54 -16.71 12.11
C ALA A 55 4.65 -17.17 13.08
N LYS A 56 4.32 -17.28 14.38
CA LYS A 56 5.22 -17.84 15.41
C LYS A 56 5.39 -19.36 15.32
N ALA A 57 4.53 -20.05 14.58
CA ALA A 57 4.57 -21.49 14.37
C ALA A 57 5.24 -21.89 13.06
N LEU A 58 5.62 -20.95 12.18
CA LEU A 58 6.38 -21.27 10.98
C LEU A 58 7.70 -21.96 11.39
N PRO A 59 8.06 -23.10 10.78
CA PRO A 59 9.16 -23.92 11.24
C PRO A 59 10.48 -23.17 11.09
N ASN A 60 11.09 -22.81 12.23
CA ASN A 60 12.49 -22.40 12.27
C ASN A 60 13.33 -23.67 12.38
N ARG A 61 14.37 -23.80 11.53
CA ARG A 61 15.20 -25.01 11.37
C ARG A 61 15.77 -25.52 12.69
N ASP A 62 16.02 -24.61 13.63
CA ASP A 62 16.71 -24.89 14.88
C ASP A 62 15.79 -24.88 16.12
N ASP A 63 14.46 -24.70 15.94
CA ASP A 63 13.50 -24.71 17.05
C ASP A 63 12.50 -25.86 16.93
N PRO A 64 12.73 -26.99 17.61
CA PRO A 64 11.79 -28.11 17.71
C PRO A 64 10.39 -27.70 18.19
N LYS A 65 10.26 -26.64 18.99
CA LYS A 65 8.96 -26.16 19.48
C LYS A 65 8.15 -25.46 18.40
N SER A 66 8.81 -24.74 17.48
CA SER A 66 8.15 -24.13 16.32
C SER A 66 7.57 -25.21 15.40
N ARG A 67 8.36 -26.25 15.08
CA ARG A 67 7.91 -27.41 14.28
C ARG A 67 6.78 -28.17 14.95
N GLN A 68 6.87 -28.41 16.26
CA GLN A 68 5.79 -29.08 17.00
C GLN A 68 4.49 -28.25 17.00
N LYS A 69 4.57 -26.92 17.07
CA LYS A 69 3.41 -26.04 16.92
C LYS A 69 2.85 -26.08 15.50
N PHE A 70 3.71 -26.07 14.49
CA PHE A 70 3.34 -26.18 13.09
C PHE A 70 2.61 -27.50 12.80
N ASP A 71 3.21 -28.61 13.23
CA ASP A 71 2.64 -29.95 13.10
C ASP A 71 1.30 -30.04 13.80
N LYS A 72 1.16 -29.44 15.00
CA LYS A 72 -0.11 -29.38 15.73
C LYS A 72 -1.20 -28.60 14.97
N ILE A 73 -0.84 -27.53 14.27
CA ILE A 73 -1.79 -26.78 13.41
C ILE A 73 -2.18 -27.66 12.21
N LEU A 74 -1.22 -28.32 11.57
CA LEU A 74 -1.46 -29.18 10.41
C LEU A 74 -2.23 -30.47 10.76
N ASP A 75 -1.99 -31.04 11.94
CA ASP A 75 -2.80 -32.10 12.55
C ASP A 75 -4.22 -31.62 12.82
N GLY A 76 -4.36 -30.38 13.31
CA GLY A 76 -5.63 -29.73 13.56
C GLY A 76 -6.53 -29.59 12.33
N ILE A 77 -5.98 -29.71 11.13
CA ILE A 77 -6.69 -29.61 9.85
C ILE A 77 -6.72 -30.96 9.11
N GLY A 78 -6.33 -32.04 9.78
CA GLY A 78 -6.40 -33.40 9.23
C GLY A 78 -5.33 -33.73 8.17
N MET A 79 -4.22 -32.99 8.11
CA MET A 79 -3.17 -33.22 7.13
C MET A 79 -2.38 -34.50 7.45
N ALA A 80 -2.23 -35.41 6.49
CA ALA A 80 -1.45 -36.63 6.66
C ALA A 80 0.04 -36.31 6.83
N ALA A 81 0.76 -37.13 7.62
CA ALA A 81 2.16 -36.88 7.97
C ALA A 81 3.10 -36.73 6.75
N GLY A 82 2.87 -37.50 5.67
CA GLY A 82 3.66 -37.37 4.43
C GLY A 82 3.47 -36.03 3.73
N ASP A 83 2.25 -35.49 3.75
CA ASP A 83 1.94 -34.20 3.13
C ASP A 83 2.54 -33.03 3.92
N LYS A 84 2.69 -33.19 5.24
CA LYS A 84 3.35 -32.19 6.09
C LYS A 84 4.82 -32.06 5.75
N GLU A 85 5.51 -33.18 5.56
CA GLU A 85 6.94 -33.16 5.17
C GLU A 85 7.14 -32.57 3.77
N ASP A 86 6.24 -32.87 2.83
CA ASP A 86 6.26 -32.26 1.49
C ASP A 86 5.99 -30.74 1.55
N LEU A 87 5.01 -30.32 2.36
CA LEU A 87 4.72 -28.90 2.59
C LEU A 87 5.91 -28.22 3.24
N ILE A 88 6.46 -28.76 4.33
CA ILE A 88 7.65 -28.27 5.01
C ILE A 88 8.82 -28.18 4.03
N GLY A 89 9.03 -29.19 3.18
CA GLY A 89 10.04 -29.16 2.12
C GLY A 89 9.83 -28.02 1.12
N ALA A 90 8.58 -27.77 0.72
CA ALA A 90 8.23 -26.62 -0.14
C ALA A 90 8.47 -25.28 0.56
N LEU A 91 8.05 -25.13 1.83
CA LEU A 91 8.29 -23.92 2.66
C LEU A 91 9.80 -23.69 2.90
N GLN A 92 10.58 -24.75 3.04
CA GLN A 92 12.04 -24.70 3.24
C GLN A 92 12.80 -24.34 1.97
N ALA A 93 12.38 -24.88 0.81
CA ALA A 93 12.92 -24.48 -0.48
C ALA A 93 12.67 -22.98 -0.75
N VAL A 94 11.58 -22.43 -0.23
CA VAL A 94 11.22 -21.01 -0.28
C VAL A 94 12.07 -20.15 0.67
N GLY A 95 12.30 -20.62 1.91
CA GLY A 95 13.10 -19.91 2.92
C GLY A 95 14.56 -19.64 2.48
N SER A 96 15.11 -20.48 1.61
CA SER A 96 16.44 -20.27 1.00
C SER A 96 16.51 -19.14 -0.03
N VAL A 97 15.37 -18.69 -0.57
CA VAL A 97 15.27 -17.56 -1.52
C VAL A 97 15.01 -16.24 -0.79
N ALA A 98 14.34 -16.28 0.37
CA ALA A 98 14.07 -15.10 1.19
C ALA A 98 15.35 -14.45 1.77
N SER A 99 16.48 -15.17 1.88
CA SER A 99 17.76 -14.62 2.33
C SER A 99 18.46 -13.70 1.32
N LEU A 100 17.95 -13.58 0.09
CA LEU A 100 18.48 -12.71 -0.97
C LEU A 100 17.78 -11.34 -1.05
N ILE A 101 16.64 -11.15 -0.38
CA ILE A 101 15.89 -9.89 -0.33
C ILE A 101 16.08 -9.29 1.07
N GLY A 102 17.32 -8.93 1.38
CA GLY A 102 17.65 -8.31 2.66
C GLY A 102 17.40 -6.81 2.60
N SER A 103 16.36 -6.33 3.30
CA SER A 103 16.47 -5.46 4.48
C SER A 103 15.16 -4.70 4.76
N VAL A 104 14.70 -4.82 6.01
CA VAL A 104 13.62 -4.09 6.70
C VAL A 104 12.18 -4.62 6.50
N VAL A 105 11.71 -5.48 7.43
CA VAL A 105 10.38 -5.58 8.09
C VAL A 105 10.26 -6.96 8.80
N PRO A 106 9.71 -7.08 10.03
CA PRO A 106 9.93 -8.26 10.90
C PRO A 106 8.95 -9.44 10.71
N ILE A 107 9.54 -10.65 10.65
CA ILE A 107 9.05 -11.98 11.14
C ILE A 107 7.75 -12.59 10.53
N VAL A 108 6.94 -11.89 9.74
CA VAL A 108 5.82 -12.52 8.99
C VAL A 108 6.26 -13.09 7.62
N GLY A 109 7.50 -12.82 7.22
CA GLY A 109 8.04 -13.07 5.87
C GLY A 109 8.08 -14.52 5.36
N ALA A 110 8.01 -15.54 6.23
CA ALA A 110 8.10 -16.94 5.78
C ALA A 110 6.76 -17.54 5.30
N ALA A 111 5.61 -17.08 5.79
CA ALA A 111 4.29 -17.42 5.20
C ALA A 111 4.02 -16.58 3.94
N LEU A 112 4.54 -15.35 3.92
CA LEU A 112 4.50 -14.44 2.77
C LEU A 112 5.29 -15.00 1.59
N ALA A 113 6.54 -15.40 1.78
CA ALA A 113 7.33 -16.01 0.72
C ALA A 113 6.65 -17.26 0.14
N VAL A 114 5.78 -17.94 0.90
CA VAL A 114 5.04 -19.12 0.44
C VAL A 114 3.84 -18.69 -0.39
N LEU A 115 3.08 -17.67 -0.01
CA LEU A 115 2.04 -17.11 -0.88
C LEU A 115 2.61 -16.47 -2.15
N THR A 116 3.71 -15.72 -2.07
CA THR A 116 4.35 -15.11 -3.25
C THR A 116 5.06 -16.13 -4.15
N LEU A 117 5.53 -17.27 -3.61
CA LEU A 117 6.24 -18.32 -4.37
C LEU A 117 5.32 -19.49 -4.77
N LEU A 118 4.16 -19.69 -4.10
CA LEU A 118 3.04 -20.48 -4.65
C LEU A 118 2.43 -19.78 -5.88
N LEU A 119 2.55 -18.45 -5.96
CA LEU A 119 2.30 -17.65 -7.18
C LEU A 119 3.54 -17.55 -8.11
N GLY A 120 4.67 -18.15 -7.71
CA GLY A 120 5.97 -18.14 -8.40
C GLY A 120 6.06 -19.18 -9.52
N LEU A 121 5.40 -18.89 -10.63
CA LEU A 121 5.23 -19.74 -11.83
C LEU A 121 6.47 -19.92 -12.71
N PHE A 122 7.68 -19.63 -12.21
CA PHE A 122 8.89 -19.72 -13.01
C PHE A 122 10.05 -20.37 -12.25
N LYS A 123 10.01 -21.71 -12.12
CA LYS A 123 11.22 -22.55 -12.11
C LYS A 123 11.05 -23.60 -13.20
N GLU A 124 12.15 -24.13 -13.72
CA GLU A 124 12.10 -25.22 -14.71
C GLU A 124 11.60 -26.51 -14.02
N GLY A 125 10.29 -26.75 -14.12
CA GLY A 125 9.56 -27.90 -13.56
C GLY A 125 8.11 -27.51 -13.19
N PRO A 126 7.19 -28.48 -12.97
CA PRO A 126 5.87 -28.19 -12.43
C PRO A 126 6.02 -27.50 -11.06
N SER A 127 5.25 -26.44 -10.81
CA SER A 127 5.40 -25.66 -9.57
C SER A 127 5.06 -26.53 -8.34
N ALA A 128 5.61 -26.21 -7.16
CA ALA A 128 5.29 -26.95 -5.93
C ALA A 128 3.78 -26.90 -5.62
N LEU A 129 3.11 -25.78 -5.96
CA LEU A 129 1.66 -25.65 -5.91
C LEU A 129 0.97 -26.59 -6.91
N GLU A 130 1.42 -26.64 -8.16
CA GLU A 130 0.87 -27.53 -9.18
C GLU A 130 1.02 -29.00 -8.77
N LEU A 131 2.15 -29.39 -8.19
CA LEU A 131 2.37 -30.74 -7.65
C LEU A 131 1.48 -31.05 -6.44
N LEU A 132 1.36 -30.12 -5.48
CA LEU A 132 0.48 -30.27 -4.32
C LEU A 132 -1.00 -30.32 -4.72
N ILE A 133 -1.43 -29.47 -5.64
CA ILE A 133 -2.80 -29.48 -6.18
C ILE A 133 -3.04 -30.75 -6.98
N THR A 134 -2.10 -31.19 -7.82
CA THR A 134 -2.23 -32.47 -8.55
C THR A 134 -2.35 -33.63 -7.58
N ARG A 135 -1.47 -33.71 -6.58
CA ARG A 135 -1.48 -34.78 -5.58
C ARG A 135 -2.77 -34.75 -4.77
N ARG A 136 -3.21 -33.58 -4.28
CA ARG A 136 -4.48 -33.43 -3.55
C ARG A 136 -5.68 -33.76 -4.42
N PHE A 137 -5.70 -33.32 -5.66
CA PHE A 137 -6.76 -33.64 -6.62
C PHE A 137 -6.82 -35.15 -6.87
N ASP A 138 -5.68 -35.80 -7.12
CA ASP A 138 -5.58 -37.24 -7.36
C ASP A 138 -5.82 -38.07 -6.10
N GLU A 139 -5.50 -37.55 -4.92
CA GLU A 139 -5.75 -38.17 -3.63
C GLU A 139 -7.24 -38.10 -3.25
N LEU A 140 -7.85 -36.92 -3.37
CA LEU A 140 -9.28 -36.71 -3.12
C LEU A 140 -10.13 -37.49 -4.12
N ALA A 141 -9.72 -37.54 -5.40
CA ALA A 141 -10.35 -38.38 -6.42
C ALA A 141 -10.29 -39.87 -6.06
N ARG A 142 -9.23 -40.34 -5.41
CA ARG A 142 -9.06 -41.75 -5.01
C ARG A 142 -9.76 -42.11 -3.71
N LYS A 143 -9.94 -41.15 -2.79
CA LYS A 143 -10.48 -41.41 -1.44
C LYS A 143 -11.99 -41.22 -1.32
N VAL A 144 -12.61 -40.42 -2.18
CA VAL A 144 -14.05 -40.12 -2.09
C VAL A 144 -14.74 -40.43 -3.41
N LYS A 145 -15.54 -41.49 -3.44
CA LYS A 145 -16.25 -41.96 -4.64
C LYS A 145 -17.19 -40.91 -5.23
N ALA A 146 -17.79 -40.05 -4.39
CA ALA A 146 -18.62 -38.93 -4.83
C ALA A 146 -17.81 -37.86 -5.59
N LEU A 147 -16.56 -37.61 -5.18
CA LEU A 147 -15.66 -36.67 -5.86
C LEU A 147 -15.15 -37.24 -7.19
N GLU A 148 -14.92 -38.55 -7.29
CA GLU A 148 -14.58 -39.20 -8.56
C GLU A 148 -15.68 -39.01 -9.61
N ILE A 149 -16.95 -39.21 -9.21
CA ILE A 149 -18.12 -38.98 -10.06
C ILE A 149 -18.19 -37.51 -10.48
N GLN A 150 -17.97 -36.57 -9.55
CA GLN A 150 -17.98 -35.15 -9.84
C GLN A 150 -16.88 -34.75 -10.84
N ILE A 151 -15.66 -35.30 -10.68
CA ILE A 151 -14.54 -35.07 -11.61
C ILE A 151 -14.87 -35.54 -13.03
N GLN A 152 -15.48 -36.72 -13.16
CA GLN A 152 -15.83 -37.28 -14.46
C GLN A 152 -17.03 -36.57 -15.10
N GLN A 153 -18.09 -36.29 -14.33
CA GLN A 153 -19.32 -35.68 -14.85
C GLN A 153 -19.17 -34.20 -15.18
N ARG A 154 -18.31 -33.48 -14.45
CA ARG A 154 -18.10 -32.03 -14.62
C ARG A 154 -16.83 -31.68 -15.41
N ASP A 155 -16.15 -32.70 -15.92
CA ASP A 155 -14.96 -32.55 -16.77
C ASP A 155 -13.85 -31.68 -16.14
N LEU A 156 -13.70 -31.76 -14.81
CA LEU A 156 -12.78 -30.89 -14.05
C LEU A 156 -11.33 -31.03 -14.51
N ARG A 157 -10.95 -32.23 -14.99
CA ARG A 157 -9.61 -32.50 -15.54
C ARG A 157 -9.35 -31.72 -16.82
N THR A 158 -10.32 -31.66 -17.72
CA THR A 158 -10.17 -30.92 -18.97
C THR A 158 -10.08 -29.42 -18.70
N GLN A 159 -10.92 -28.87 -17.81
CA GLN A 159 -10.83 -27.45 -17.44
C GLN A 159 -9.44 -27.09 -16.89
N ARG A 160 -8.92 -27.91 -15.97
CA ARG A 160 -7.55 -27.74 -15.44
C ARG A 160 -6.50 -27.82 -16.56
N ASN A 161 -6.59 -28.81 -17.43
CA ASN A 161 -5.62 -29.01 -18.52
C ASN A 161 -5.60 -27.83 -19.51
N VAL A 162 -6.74 -27.22 -19.79
CA VAL A 162 -6.82 -26.01 -20.64
C VAL A 162 -6.02 -24.86 -20.02
N ILE A 163 -6.13 -24.65 -18.71
CA ILE A 163 -5.39 -23.59 -18.00
C ILE A 163 -3.90 -23.89 -17.96
N SER A 164 -3.51 -25.14 -17.65
CA SER A 164 -2.10 -25.57 -17.69
C SER A 164 -1.50 -25.42 -19.09
N ALA A 165 -2.25 -25.74 -20.14
CA ALA A 165 -1.81 -25.57 -21.52
C ALA A 165 -1.59 -24.10 -21.87
N ALA A 166 -2.49 -23.20 -21.46
CA ALA A 166 -2.34 -21.76 -21.68
C ALA A 166 -1.10 -21.19 -20.96
N LEU A 167 -0.83 -21.63 -19.72
CA LEU A 167 0.37 -21.25 -18.97
C LEU A 167 1.65 -21.74 -19.66
N ALA A 168 1.66 -22.99 -20.12
CA ALA A 168 2.79 -23.55 -20.85
C ALA A 168 3.05 -22.82 -22.18
N GLU A 169 1.99 -22.48 -22.93
CA GLU A 169 2.12 -21.75 -24.19
C GLU A 169 2.70 -20.35 -23.99
N ILE A 170 2.25 -19.61 -22.98
CA ILE A 170 2.82 -18.30 -22.66
C ILE A 170 4.26 -18.39 -22.22
N LYS A 171 4.62 -19.40 -21.43
CA LYS A 171 6.02 -19.65 -21.08
C LYS A 171 6.87 -19.87 -22.33
N ASN A 172 6.39 -20.69 -23.27
CA ASN A 172 7.08 -20.94 -24.54
C ASN A 172 7.21 -19.66 -25.37
N TYR A 173 6.14 -18.89 -25.49
CA TYR A 173 6.12 -17.60 -26.20
C TYR A 173 7.11 -16.59 -25.62
N LEU A 174 7.18 -16.46 -24.28
CA LEU A 174 8.14 -15.56 -23.63
C LEU A 174 9.59 -16.01 -23.82
N VAL A 175 9.84 -17.32 -23.78
CA VAL A 175 11.17 -17.89 -24.05
C VAL A 175 11.58 -17.66 -25.51
N GLU A 176 10.64 -17.83 -26.46
CA GLU A 176 10.84 -17.58 -27.89
C GLU A 176 11.25 -16.13 -28.13
N ILE A 177 10.47 -15.15 -27.62
CA ILE A 177 10.80 -13.72 -27.74
C ILE A 177 12.18 -13.39 -27.17
N LYS A 178 12.54 -13.99 -26.03
CA LYS A 178 13.80 -13.71 -25.35
C LYS A 178 15.00 -14.24 -26.13
N ASN A 179 14.89 -15.44 -26.70
CA ASN A 179 16.03 -16.14 -27.30
C ASN A 179 16.18 -15.84 -28.80
N THR A 180 15.07 -15.62 -29.52
CA THR A 180 15.09 -15.35 -30.96
C THR A 180 13.87 -14.52 -31.32
N PRO A 181 13.97 -13.17 -31.31
CA PRO A 181 12.84 -12.31 -31.60
C PRO A 181 12.28 -12.64 -33.00
N PRO A 182 11.03 -13.10 -33.11
CA PRO A 182 10.45 -13.44 -34.41
C PRO A 182 10.28 -12.18 -35.27
N ASP A 183 10.20 -12.35 -36.59
CA ASP A 183 9.81 -11.25 -37.48
C ASP A 183 8.40 -10.73 -37.14
N GLN A 184 8.07 -9.52 -37.61
CA GLN A 184 6.83 -8.85 -37.24
C GLN A 184 5.57 -9.66 -37.61
N ALA A 185 5.57 -10.39 -38.73
CA ALA A 185 4.44 -11.20 -39.16
C ALA A 185 4.24 -12.42 -38.25
N THR A 186 5.33 -13.09 -37.90
CA THR A 186 5.34 -14.22 -36.98
C THR A 186 4.96 -13.78 -35.57
N LEU A 187 5.43 -12.63 -35.10
CA LEU A 187 5.05 -12.05 -33.81
C LEU A 187 3.54 -11.81 -33.72
N LEU A 188 2.92 -11.29 -34.79
CA LEU A 188 1.47 -11.04 -34.83
C LEU A 188 0.66 -12.35 -34.75
N LEU A 189 1.07 -13.39 -35.50
CA LEU A 189 0.44 -14.71 -35.43
C LEU A 189 0.58 -15.33 -34.03
N ARG A 190 1.79 -15.26 -33.44
CA ARG A 190 2.03 -15.74 -32.08
C ARG A 190 1.20 -15.00 -31.03
N GLN A 191 1.05 -13.69 -31.17
CA GLN A 191 0.16 -12.92 -30.30
C GLN A 191 -1.30 -13.36 -30.42
N GLN A 192 -1.76 -13.71 -31.63
CA GLN A 192 -3.10 -14.23 -31.84
C GLN A 192 -3.29 -15.61 -31.18
N ASP A 193 -2.31 -16.50 -31.29
CA ASP A 193 -2.33 -17.81 -30.63
C ASP A 193 -2.41 -17.68 -29.11
N VAL A 194 -1.58 -16.82 -28.52
CA VAL A 194 -1.59 -16.53 -27.08
C VAL A 194 -2.94 -15.96 -26.64
N ARG A 195 -3.56 -15.08 -27.44
CA ARG A 195 -4.91 -14.56 -27.14
C ARG A 195 -5.99 -15.65 -27.21
N ASN A 196 -5.90 -16.57 -28.16
CA ASN A 196 -6.81 -17.71 -28.24
C ASN A 196 -6.69 -18.58 -26.98
N GLN A 197 -5.47 -18.84 -26.51
CA GLN A 197 -5.25 -19.56 -25.25
C GLN A 197 -5.80 -18.81 -24.04
N LEU A 198 -5.63 -17.48 -23.97
CA LEU A 198 -6.22 -16.66 -22.93
C LEU A 198 -7.75 -16.75 -22.91
N ASN A 199 -8.41 -16.72 -24.07
CA ASN A 199 -9.86 -16.87 -24.17
C ASN A 199 -10.32 -18.26 -23.71
N ASN A 200 -9.62 -19.32 -24.12
CA ASN A 200 -9.92 -20.69 -23.70
C ASN A 200 -9.75 -20.87 -22.19
N ALA A 201 -8.68 -20.32 -21.61
CA ALA A 201 -8.47 -20.30 -20.17
C ALA A 201 -9.58 -19.53 -19.44
N GLY A 202 -10.04 -18.39 -19.99
CA GLY A 202 -11.16 -17.63 -19.44
C GLY A 202 -12.47 -18.42 -19.41
N LEU A 203 -12.78 -19.17 -20.47
CA LEU A 203 -13.95 -20.08 -20.48
C LEU A 203 -13.81 -21.18 -19.43
N ALA A 204 -12.62 -21.75 -19.29
CA ALA A 204 -12.36 -22.79 -18.30
C ALA A 204 -12.51 -22.28 -16.85
N VAL A 205 -12.00 -21.07 -16.57
CA VAL A 205 -12.21 -20.38 -15.29
C VAL A 205 -13.70 -20.16 -15.04
N ARG A 206 -14.45 -19.67 -16.04
CA ARG A 206 -15.89 -19.43 -15.91
C ARG A 206 -16.66 -20.69 -15.49
N ASN A 207 -16.34 -21.83 -16.11
CA ASN A 207 -16.94 -23.12 -15.76
C ASN A 207 -16.59 -23.57 -14.33
N LEU A 208 -15.34 -23.35 -13.91
CA LEU A 208 -14.89 -23.66 -12.55
C LEU A 208 -15.44 -22.68 -11.50
N LEU A 209 -15.82 -21.47 -11.89
CA LEU A 209 -16.43 -20.49 -10.98
C LEU A 209 -17.95 -20.67 -10.82
N ASP A 210 -18.59 -21.49 -11.66
CA ASP A 210 -20.00 -21.81 -11.52
C ASP A 210 -20.26 -22.63 -10.25
N SER A 211 -21.11 -22.12 -9.36
CA SER A 211 -21.50 -22.81 -8.13
C SER A 211 -22.10 -24.21 -8.35
N SER A 212 -22.77 -24.43 -9.48
CA SER A 212 -23.39 -25.71 -9.83
C SER A 212 -22.36 -26.81 -10.15
N THR A 213 -21.14 -26.43 -10.53
CA THR A 213 -19.99 -27.34 -10.73
C THR A 213 -19.61 -28.04 -9.43
N TRP A 214 -19.83 -27.37 -8.29
CA TRP A 214 -19.38 -27.83 -6.97
C TRP A 214 -20.45 -28.54 -6.16
N LEU A 215 -21.59 -28.85 -6.76
CA LEU A 215 -22.64 -29.65 -6.13
C LEU A 215 -22.28 -31.13 -6.17
N ALA A 216 -22.10 -31.74 -5.00
CA ALA A 216 -21.85 -33.17 -4.82
C ALA A 216 -23.02 -33.84 -4.09
N THR A 217 -23.24 -35.13 -4.39
CA THR A 217 -24.24 -35.94 -3.70
C THR A 217 -23.78 -36.25 -2.28
N PHE A 218 -24.58 -35.84 -1.30
CA PHE A 218 -24.28 -36.03 0.12
C PHE A 218 -24.57 -37.46 0.57
N ASP A 219 -23.56 -38.15 1.09
CA ASP A 219 -23.72 -39.45 1.71
C ASP A 219 -23.93 -39.29 3.23
N ARG A 220 -25.19 -39.38 3.67
CA ARG A 220 -25.55 -39.25 5.08
C ARG A 220 -25.01 -40.41 5.92
N SER A 221 -24.69 -41.55 5.30
CA SER A 221 -24.13 -42.70 6.01
C SER A 221 -22.75 -42.43 6.60
N GLU A 222 -22.00 -41.48 6.03
CA GLU A 222 -20.69 -41.06 6.54
C GLU A 222 -20.79 -40.16 7.78
N TYR A 223 -21.98 -39.74 8.22
CA TYR A 223 -22.15 -38.75 9.31
C TYR A 223 -23.12 -39.24 10.40
N GLN A 224 -23.43 -40.53 10.43
CA GLN A 224 -24.45 -41.08 11.32
C GLN A 224 -24.06 -41.01 12.80
N HIS A 225 -22.77 -41.07 13.10
CA HIS A 225 -22.27 -41.12 14.48
C HIS A 225 -21.91 -39.74 15.03
N VAL A 226 -21.25 -38.89 14.22
CA VAL A 226 -20.81 -37.57 14.68
C VAL A 226 -21.93 -36.54 14.72
N TRP A 227 -22.84 -36.54 13.75
CA TRP A 227 -23.78 -35.43 13.58
C TRP A 227 -24.80 -35.29 14.71
N PRO A 228 -25.48 -36.35 15.19
CA PRO A 228 -26.49 -36.24 16.24
C PRO A 228 -25.96 -35.66 17.56
N TRP A 229 -24.64 -35.73 17.77
CA TRP A 229 -23.98 -35.28 18.99
C TRP A 229 -23.76 -33.75 19.02
N ILE A 230 -23.42 -33.13 17.88
CA ILE A 230 -23.06 -31.71 17.81
C ILE A 230 -24.15 -30.82 17.20
N SER A 231 -25.14 -31.41 16.53
CA SER A 231 -26.11 -30.66 15.70
C SER A 231 -26.87 -29.56 16.43
N ASN A 232 -27.19 -29.78 17.71
CA ASN A 232 -28.02 -28.84 18.48
C ASN A 232 -27.31 -27.52 18.81
N ARG A 233 -25.98 -27.48 18.66
CA ARG A 233 -25.15 -26.32 18.99
C ARG A 233 -24.36 -25.82 17.79
N LEU A 234 -24.48 -26.44 16.63
CA LEU A 234 -23.66 -26.15 15.46
C LEU A 234 -24.35 -25.12 14.56
N PHE A 235 -23.66 -24.04 14.23
CA PHE A 235 -24.19 -22.96 13.41
C PHE A 235 -23.23 -22.60 12.27
N THR A 236 -23.82 -22.28 11.13
CA THR A 236 -23.15 -21.67 9.97
C THR A 236 -23.36 -20.16 10.02
N PHE A 237 -22.49 -19.42 9.33
CA PHE A 237 -22.48 -17.97 9.36
C PHE A 237 -22.53 -17.45 7.93
N PRO A 238 -23.71 -17.42 7.28
CA PRO A 238 -23.86 -16.83 5.96
C PRO A 238 -23.47 -15.34 5.97
N VAL A 239 -23.18 -14.83 4.79
CA VAL A 239 -22.65 -13.48 4.60
C VAL A 239 -23.73 -12.41 4.84
N SER A 240 -24.96 -12.61 4.35
CA SER A 240 -26.06 -11.65 4.43
C SER A 240 -27.05 -11.86 5.59
N GLY A 241 -26.62 -12.47 6.71
CA GLY A 241 -27.53 -12.81 7.81
C GLY A 241 -26.84 -13.15 9.13
N GLY A 242 -27.65 -13.41 10.16
CA GLY A 242 -27.17 -13.92 11.45
C GLY A 242 -26.73 -15.39 11.38
N GLN A 243 -26.32 -15.93 12.52
CA GLN A 243 -26.01 -17.36 12.64
C GLN A 243 -27.23 -18.22 12.29
N VAL A 244 -27.01 -19.30 11.53
CA VAL A 244 -28.07 -20.24 11.10
C VAL A 244 -27.72 -21.64 11.58
N PRO A 245 -28.64 -22.40 12.22
CA PRO A 245 -28.37 -23.76 12.63
C PRO A 245 -27.87 -24.62 11.46
N ALA A 246 -26.79 -25.37 11.68
CA ALA A 246 -26.29 -26.34 10.74
C ALA A 246 -27.21 -27.57 10.75
N TRP A 247 -27.66 -28.01 9.57
CA TRP A 247 -28.61 -29.12 9.45
C TRP A 247 -28.05 -30.25 8.58
N LEU A 248 -28.29 -31.51 8.99
CA LEU A 248 -27.80 -32.70 8.28
C LEU A 248 -28.60 -32.91 7.00
N PRO A 249 -27.97 -32.84 5.81
CA PRO A 249 -28.65 -33.13 4.55
C PRO A 249 -29.30 -34.53 4.54
N PRO A 250 -30.46 -34.73 3.87
CA PRO A 250 -30.96 -36.08 3.65
C PRO A 250 -30.00 -36.84 2.72
N GLN A 251 -30.08 -38.18 2.77
CA GLN A 251 -29.29 -39.04 1.87
C GLN A 251 -29.53 -38.63 0.42
N GLY A 252 -28.47 -38.44 -0.35
CA GLY A 252 -28.56 -38.14 -1.78
C GLY A 252 -28.84 -36.68 -2.11
N ALA A 253 -28.92 -35.77 -1.13
CA ALA A 253 -29.05 -34.35 -1.41
C ALA A 253 -27.83 -33.80 -2.16
N ASN A 254 -28.04 -32.95 -3.16
CA ASN A 254 -26.95 -32.20 -3.77
C ASN A 254 -26.57 -31.03 -2.88
N ARG A 255 -25.30 -30.96 -2.47
CA ARG A 255 -24.78 -29.92 -1.59
C ARG A 255 -23.46 -29.39 -2.09
N PHE A 256 -23.17 -28.15 -1.73
CA PHE A 256 -21.93 -27.49 -2.10
C PHE A 256 -20.72 -28.13 -1.39
N ASP A 257 -19.77 -28.69 -2.15
CA ASP A 257 -18.54 -29.30 -1.62
C ASP A 257 -17.32 -28.47 -2.03
N HIS A 258 -16.72 -27.79 -1.05
CA HIS A 258 -15.60 -26.89 -1.30
C HIS A 258 -14.24 -27.60 -1.41
N ARG A 259 -14.14 -28.89 -1.07
CA ARG A 259 -12.84 -29.58 -0.87
C ARG A 259 -11.99 -29.63 -2.16
N LEU A 260 -12.63 -29.85 -3.31
CA LEU A 260 -11.97 -29.74 -4.62
C LEU A 260 -12.04 -28.34 -5.21
N MET A 261 -13.07 -27.57 -4.84
CA MET A 261 -13.32 -26.23 -5.37
C MET A 261 -12.17 -25.29 -5.04
N VAL A 262 -11.81 -25.15 -3.77
CA VAL A 262 -10.80 -24.18 -3.32
C VAL A 262 -9.48 -24.33 -4.09
N PRO A 263 -8.82 -25.50 -4.11
CA PRO A 263 -7.54 -25.62 -4.80
C PRO A 263 -7.65 -25.41 -6.32
N LEU A 264 -8.72 -25.90 -6.97
CA LEU A 264 -8.88 -25.76 -8.42
C LEU A 264 -9.20 -24.33 -8.83
N VAL A 265 -10.10 -23.66 -8.12
CA VAL A 265 -10.49 -22.28 -8.39
C VAL A 265 -9.33 -21.33 -8.14
N THR A 266 -8.59 -21.51 -7.04
CA THR A 266 -7.36 -20.75 -6.78
C THR A 266 -6.36 -20.92 -7.92
N PHE A 267 -6.06 -22.15 -8.34
CA PHE A 267 -5.19 -22.41 -9.49
C PHE A 267 -5.70 -21.74 -10.77
N ALA A 268 -7.00 -21.87 -11.05
CA ALA A 268 -7.59 -21.39 -12.28
C ALA A 268 -7.55 -19.87 -12.39
N VAL A 269 -7.98 -19.16 -11.34
CA VAL A 269 -7.99 -17.69 -11.30
C VAL A 269 -6.58 -17.14 -11.36
N THR A 270 -5.66 -17.67 -10.55
CA THR A 270 -4.24 -17.26 -10.58
C THR A 270 -3.59 -17.54 -11.93
N GLY A 271 -3.82 -18.73 -12.48
CA GLY A 271 -3.32 -19.12 -13.79
C GLY A 271 -3.80 -18.16 -14.87
N TYR A 272 -5.10 -17.90 -14.92
CA TYR A 272 -5.69 -16.93 -15.85
C TYR A 272 -5.14 -15.52 -15.70
N LEU A 273 -5.01 -14.99 -14.48
CA LEU A 273 -4.42 -13.67 -14.25
C LEU A 273 -2.95 -13.60 -14.71
N THR A 274 -2.20 -14.69 -14.54
CA THR A 274 -0.82 -14.79 -15.02
C THR A 274 -0.77 -14.77 -16.54
N VAL A 275 -1.63 -15.56 -17.19
CA VAL A 275 -1.78 -15.60 -18.64
C VAL A 275 -2.19 -14.23 -19.18
N LEU A 276 -3.15 -13.56 -18.55
CA LEU A 276 -3.64 -12.24 -18.92
C LEU A 276 -2.54 -11.18 -18.85
N ARG A 277 -1.83 -11.09 -17.71
CA ARG A 277 -0.72 -10.14 -17.50
C ARG A 277 0.41 -10.32 -18.50
N ALA A 278 0.70 -11.56 -18.90
CA ALA A 278 1.76 -11.84 -19.87
C ALA A 278 1.31 -11.55 -21.32
N ALA A 279 0.08 -11.90 -21.67
CA ALA A 279 -0.47 -11.68 -23.02
C ALA A 279 -0.75 -10.20 -23.31
N VAL A 280 -1.32 -9.51 -22.31
CA VAL A 280 -1.76 -8.12 -22.40
C VAL A 280 -1.34 -7.38 -21.11
N PRO A 281 -0.07 -6.99 -20.97
CA PRO A 281 0.40 -6.28 -19.77
C PRO A 281 -0.39 -5.02 -19.42
N GLU A 282 -0.93 -4.34 -20.44
CA GLU A 282 -1.71 -3.11 -20.34
C GLU A 282 -3.23 -3.32 -20.25
N PHE A 283 -3.69 -4.52 -19.89
CA PHE A 283 -5.11 -4.85 -19.90
C PHE A 283 -5.95 -3.95 -18.98
N ARG A 284 -5.36 -3.41 -17.90
CA ARG A 284 -6.06 -2.48 -17.00
C ARG A 284 -6.21 -1.12 -17.67
N SER A 285 -5.12 -0.56 -18.21
CA SER A 285 -5.16 0.73 -18.95
C SER A 285 -6.12 0.68 -20.14
N THR A 286 -6.19 -0.45 -20.86
CA THR A 286 -7.06 -0.64 -22.03
C THR A 286 -8.45 -1.17 -21.69
N ARG A 287 -8.73 -1.48 -20.42
CA ARG A 287 -9.93 -2.18 -19.93
C ARG A 287 -10.23 -3.48 -20.69
N GLN A 288 -9.21 -4.17 -21.19
CA GLN A 288 -9.38 -5.47 -21.83
C GLN A 288 -9.69 -6.53 -20.75
N LYS A 289 -10.67 -7.40 -21.00
CA LYS A 289 -11.13 -8.42 -20.05
C LYS A 289 -11.71 -7.88 -18.73
N ARG A 290 -12.02 -6.58 -18.65
CA ARG A 290 -12.61 -5.98 -17.44
C ARG A 290 -13.90 -6.66 -17.00
N GLU A 291 -14.84 -6.88 -17.93
CA GLU A 291 -16.11 -7.57 -17.63
C GLU A 291 -15.89 -9.02 -17.20
N ASP A 292 -14.97 -9.76 -17.85
CA ASP A 292 -14.63 -11.13 -17.44
C ASP A 292 -14.08 -11.16 -16.00
N LEU A 293 -13.20 -10.22 -15.63
CA LEU A 293 -12.64 -10.13 -14.27
C LEU A 293 -13.69 -9.73 -13.24
N TRP A 294 -14.61 -8.84 -13.60
CA TRP A 294 -15.77 -8.47 -12.79
C TRP A 294 -16.69 -9.66 -12.53
N ASP A 295 -17.08 -10.37 -13.59
CA ASP A 295 -17.90 -11.59 -13.50
C ASP A 295 -17.21 -12.66 -12.65
N PHE A 296 -15.89 -12.84 -12.82
CA PHE A 296 -15.12 -13.79 -12.02
C PHE A 296 -15.07 -13.42 -10.55
N ALA A 297 -14.91 -12.13 -10.22
CA ALA A 297 -14.92 -11.68 -8.83
C ALA A 297 -16.27 -11.95 -8.16
N ILE A 298 -17.38 -11.68 -8.86
CA ILE A 298 -18.74 -11.92 -8.37
C ILE A 298 -18.98 -13.42 -8.20
N ALA A 299 -18.64 -14.24 -9.19
CA ALA A 299 -18.83 -15.69 -9.11
C ALA A 299 -17.99 -16.31 -7.97
N LEU A 300 -16.76 -15.85 -7.78
CA LEU A 300 -15.89 -16.30 -6.69
C LEU A 300 -16.43 -15.90 -5.30
N GLU A 301 -17.03 -14.72 -5.18
CA GLU A 301 -17.74 -14.30 -3.98
C GLU A 301 -18.93 -15.22 -3.66
N VAL A 302 -19.71 -15.63 -4.66
CA VAL A 302 -20.79 -16.61 -4.49
C VAL A 302 -20.26 -17.97 -4.01
N LEU A 303 -19.12 -18.43 -4.54
CA LEU A 303 -18.48 -19.66 -4.05
C LEU A 303 -18.03 -19.55 -2.59
N ALA A 304 -17.41 -18.43 -2.22
CA ALA A 304 -16.99 -18.18 -0.84
C ALA A 304 -18.20 -18.10 0.12
N GLU A 305 -19.31 -17.49 -0.31
CA GLU A 305 -20.55 -17.45 0.44
C GLU A 305 -21.12 -18.86 0.65
N ASN A 306 -21.22 -19.66 -0.41
CA ASN A 306 -21.71 -21.03 -0.33
C ASN A 306 -20.86 -21.88 0.63
N MET A 307 -19.55 -21.68 0.62
CA MET A 307 -18.62 -22.34 1.55
C MET A 307 -18.94 -22.01 3.02
N ARG A 308 -19.18 -20.74 3.34
CA ARG A 308 -19.58 -20.31 4.69
C ARG A 308 -20.98 -20.75 5.10
N ARG A 309 -21.90 -20.81 4.13
CA ARG A 309 -23.31 -21.16 4.38
C ARG A 309 -23.50 -22.68 4.54
N GLU A 310 -22.77 -23.49 3.81
CA GLU A 310 -23.03 -24.94 3.70
C GLU A 310 -21.87 -25.82 4.17
N GLY A 311 -20.64 -25.30 4.21
CA GLY A 311 -19.44 -26.09 4.49
C GLY A 311 -18.81 -25.84 5.86
N LEU A 312 -18.86 -24.62 6.39
CA LEU A 312 -18.10 -24.24 7.59
C LEU A 312 -19.04 -23.84 8.73
N ALA A 313 -18.82 -24.43 9.91
CA ALA A 313 -19.63 -24.18 11.09
C ALA A 313 -18.81 -24.04 12.36
N ARG A 314 -19.41 -23.46 13.40
CA ARG A 314 -18.88 -23.49 14.78
C ARG A 314 -19.97 -23.69 15.80
N THR A 315 -19.58 -24.10 16.99
CA THR A 315 -20.49 -24.23 18.12
C THR A 315 -20.90 -22.86 18.65
N VAL A 316 -22.18 -22.67 18.97
CA VAL A 316 -22.70 -21.47 19.65
C VAL A 316 -23.45 -21.88 20.89
N TYR A 317 -23.14 -21.20 21.99
CA TYR A 317 -23.71 -21.42 23.31
C TYR A 317 -24.48 -20.20 23.80
N THR A 318 -25.54 -20.46 24.54
CA THR A 318 -26.34 -19.50 25.31
C THR A 318 -26.21 -19.79 26.80
N ALA A 319 -26.66 -18.87 27.67
CA ALA A 319 -26.71 -19.14 29.10
C ALA A 319 -27.57 -20.38 29.42
N ALA A 320 -28.67 -20.58 28.68
CA ALA A 320 -29.57 -21.72 28.84
C ALA A 320 -28.89 -23.08 28.64
N ASP A 321 -27.83 -23.15 27.83
CA ASP A 321 -27.04 -24.38 27.64
C ASP A 321 -26.27 -24.80 28.90
N PHE A 322 -26.05 -23.87 29.84
CA PHE A 322 -25.38 -24.10 31.12
C PHE A 322 -26.35 -24.04 32.32
N GLU A 323 -27.60 -23.60 32.10
CA GLU A 323 -28.64 -23.58 33.12
C GLU A 323 -29.26 -24.99 33.28
N GLY A 324 -29.25 -25.50 34.51
CA GLY A 324 -29.78 -26.84 34.84
C GLY A 324 -31.30 -26.91 34.89
N GLY A 325 -32.00 -26.61 33.79
CA GLY A 325 -33.47 -26.59 33.73
C GLY A 325 -34.08 -26.99 32.38
N ALA A 326 -35.37 -27.34 32.41
CA ALA A 326 -36.18 -27.99 31.35
C ALA A 326 -36.40 -27.18 30.05
N ALA A 327 -35.71 -26.06 29.83
CA ALA A 327 -35.90 -25.18 28.68
C ALA A 327 -34.79 -25.25 27.60
N GLY A 328 -33.91 -26.26 27.63
CA GLY A 328 -33.09 -26.57 26.45
C GLY A 328 -31.72 -27.21 26.64
N GLY A 329 -31.21 -27.38 27.86
CA GLY A 329 -29.87 -27.95 28.08
C GLY A 329 -29.87 -29.25 28.84
N LEU A 330 -30.22 -29.19 30.13
CA LEU A 330 -29.94 -30.27 31.07
C LEU A 330 -31.14 -30.48 32.00
N PRO A 331 -32.00 -31.50 31.75
CA PRO A 331 -33.15 -31.72 32.61
C PRO A 331 -32.82 -32.14 34.06
N TRP A 332 -31.54 -32.37 34.44
CA TRP A 332 -31.16 -33.03 35.70
C TRP A 332 -29.88 -32.52 36.40
N GLY A 333 -29.39 -31.31 36.13
CA GLY A 333 -28.12 -30.84 36.71
C GLY A 333 -26.89 -31.70 36.35
N LEU A 334 -25.77 -31.51 37.03
CA LEU A 334 -24.56 -32.31 36.92
C LEU A 334 -24.58 -33.45 37.95
N ASP A 335 -24.28 -34.67 37.49
CA ASP A 335 -24.13 -35.85 38.34
C ASP A 335 -22.85 -35.76 39.20
N PRO A 336 -22.80 -36.41 40.37
CA PRO A 336 -21.58 -36.50 41.16
C PRO A 336 -20.38 -37.09 40.42
N SER A 337 -20.60 -37.91 39.39
CA SER A 337 -19.51 -38.43 38.54
C SER A 337 -18.90 -37.38 37.62
N GLU A 338 -19.59 -36.26 37.39
CA GLU A 338 -19.15 -35.17 36.51
C GLU A 338 -18.41 -34.05 37.27
N VAL A 339 -18.30 -34.16 38.60
CA VAL A 339 -17.81 -33.11 39.50
C VAL A 339 -16.83 -33.68 40.50
N VAL A 340 -15.71 -32.99 40.69
CA VAL A 340 -14.79 -33.26 41.79
C VAL A 340 -15.18 -32.36 42.96
N ASP A 341 -15.70 -32.98 44.01
CA ASP A 341 -16.21 -32.28 45.19
C ASP A 341 -15.34 -32.54 46.42
N PHE A 342 -14.48 -31.57 46.72
CA PHE A 342 -13.69 -31.51 47.95
C PHE A 342 -14.23 -30.45 48.92
N SER A 343 -15.54 -30.14 48.88
CA SER A 343 -16.18 -29.13 49.74
C SER A 343 -15.96 -29.39 51.24
N ALA A 344 -15.84 -30.66 51.64
CA ALA A 344 -15.49 -31.04 53.01
C ALA A 344 -14.10 -30.53 53.47
N PHE A 345 -13.21 -30.20 52.52
CA PHE A 345 -11.87 -29.64 52.75
C PHE A 345 -11.80 -28.13 52.45
N GLY A 346 -12.95 -27.45 52.27
CA GLY A 346 -13.01 -26.03 51.95
C GLY A 346 -12.64 -25.67 50.51
N ILE A 347 -12.51 -26.66 49.63
CA ILE A 347 -12.24 -26.47 48.20
C ILE A 347 -13.58 -26.45 47.46
N ALA A 348 -13.84 -25.39 46.68
CA ALA A 348 -15.07 -25.31 45.90
C ALA A 348 -15.15 -26.45 44.86
N PRO A 349 -16.34 -27.06 44.65
CA PRO A 349 -16.50 -28.11 43.66
C PRO A 349 -16.20 -27.57 42.26
N TYR A 350 -15.55 -28.40 41.43
CA TYR A 350 -15.22 -28.07 40.05
C TYR A 350 -15.50 -29.27 39.12
N LEU A 351 -15.66 -29.01 37.83
CA LEU A 351 -15.97 -30.06 36.86
C LEU A 351 -14.82 -31.07 36.77
N ALA A 352 -15.18 -32.35 36.67
CA ALA A 352 -14.21 -33.41 36.49
C ALA A 352 -13.41 -33.20 35.18
N PRO A 353 -12.08 -33.42 35.18
CA PRO A 353 -11.23 -33.22 33.99
C PRO A 353 -11.61 -34.07 32.77
N ASP A 354 -12.38 -35.14 32.98
CA ASP A 354 -12.88 -36.06 31.95
C ASP A 354 -14.32 -35.76 31.52
N ASN A 355 -14.89 -34.62 31.93
CA ASN A 355 -16.23 -34.20 31.51
C ASN A 355 -16.30 -34.01 29.98
N THR A 356 -17.21 -34.73 29.31
CA THR A 356 -17.43 -34.69 27.86
C THR A 356 -18.65 -33.87 27.44
N ARG A 357 -19.31 -33.19 28.40
CA ARG A 357 -20.64 -32.60 28.20
C ARG A 357 -20.64 -31.39 27.27
N PHE A 358 -19.56 -30.61 27.31
CA PHE A 358 -19.43 -29.35 26.59
C PHE A 358 -18.41 -29.49 25.45
N GLN A 359 -18.91 -29.42 24.22
CA GLN A 359 -18.09 -29.47 23.01
C GLN A 359 -17.92 -28.07 22.44
N VAL A 360 -16.69 -27.60 22.27
CA VAL A 360 -16.46 -26.21 21.83
C VAL A 360 -15.49 -26.18 20.68
N GLY A 361 -15.87 -25.54 19.58
CA GLY A 361 -14.95 -25.34 18.48
C GLY A 361 -15.62 -25.09 17.14
N ALA A 362 -14.84 -25.36 16.09
CA ALA A 362 -15.24 -25.17 14.70
C ALA A 362 -15.03 -26.44 13.89
N PHE A 363 -15.81 -26.56 12.82
CA PHE A 363 -15.95 -27.80 12.08
C PHE A 363 -16.27 -27.56 10.60
N ASP A 364 -15.50 -28.20 9.71
CA ASP A 364 -15.82 -28.40 8.30
C ASP A 364 -16.82 -29.55 8.14
N LEU A 365 -18.04 -29.22 7.70
CA LEU A 365 -19.17 -30.15 7.57
C LEU A 365 -18.95 -31.23 6.51
N PHE A 366 -18.02 -31.04 5.57
CA PHE A 366 -17.71 -32.01 4.51
C PHE A 366 -16.41 -32.78 4.74
N ALA A 367 -15.43 -32.17 5.41
CA ALA A 367 -14.15 -32.82 5.67
C ALA A 367 -14.18 -33.70 6.92
N HIS A 368 -14.99 -33.35 7.93
CA HIS A 368 -14.99 -34.03 9.22
C HIS A 368 -16.16 -35.02 9.35
N ASN A 369 -16.12 -36.11 8.60
CA ASN A 369 -17.12 -37.18 8.68
C ASN A 369 -16.82 -38.19 9.81
N ASP A 370 -17.63 -39.25 9.95
CA ASP A 370 -17.43 -40.31 10.95
C ASP A 370 -16.03 -40.94 10.85
N ALA A 371 -15.47 -41.06 9.64
CA ALA A 371 -14.11 -41.57 9.38
C ALA A 371 -13.01 -40.67 9.97
N PHE A 372 -13.22 -39.34 9.96
CA PHE A 372 -12.32 -38.40 10.60
C PHE A 372 -12.26 -38.63 12.11
N PHE A 373 -13.39 -38.95 12.75
CA PHE A 373 -13.49 -39.19 14.20
C PHE A 373 -13.13 -40.63 14.64
N THR A 374 -13.33 -41.64 13.80
CA THR A 374 -13.25 -43.07 14.21
C THR A 374 -11.90 -43.64 14.64
N PRO A 375 -10.71 -43.18 14.18
CA PRO A 375 -9.44 -43.79 14.59
C PRO A 375 -9.16 -43.73 16.10
N GLN A 376 -9.85 -42.85 16.84
CA GLN A 376 -9.71 -42.68 18.29
C GLN A 376 -11.05 -42.66 19.05
N PHE A 377 -12.19 -42.60 18.34
CA PHE A 377 -13.52 -42.46 18.95
C PHE A 377 -14.47 -43.55 18.45
N LYS A 378 -14.80 -44.51 19.32
CA LYS A 378 -15.94 -45.41 19.09
C LYS A 378 -17.20 -44.71 19.61
N ALA A 379 -18.38 -44.93 19.03
CA ALA A 379 -19.63 -44.31 19.51
C ALA A 379 -19.90 -44.50 21.03
N GLY A 380 -19.29 -45.52 21.68
CA GLY A 380 -19.31 -45.71 23.13
C GLY A 380 -18.25 -44.93 23.94
N SER A 381 -17.15 -44.45 23.35
CA SER A 381 -16.10 -43.70 24.07
C SER A 381 -16.48 -42.27 24.46
N PHE A 382 -17.65 -41.78 24.02
CA PHE A 382 -18.25 -40.53 24.50
C PHE A 382 -18.91 -40.68 25.88
N GLN A 383 -19.25 -41.92 26.27
CA GLN A 383 -19.90 -42.26 27.55
C GLN A 383 -18.92 -42.76 28.62
N TYR A 384 -17.65 -43.02 28.27
CA TYR A 384 -16.68 -43.60 29.20
C TYR A 384 -15.38 -42.77 29.28
N PRO A 385 -14.83 -42.56 30.49
CA PRO A 385 -13.51 -41.93 30.68
C PRO A 385 -12.41 -42.72 29.95
N GLY A 386 -11.55 -42.02 29.20
CA GLY A 386 -10.42 -42.61 28.46
C GLY A 386 -9.34 -41.55 28.13
N PRO A 387 -8.11 -41.94 27.75
CA PRO A 387 -6.94 -41.05 27.83
C PRO A 387 -6.94 -39.85 26.85
N GLU A 388 -6.64 -38.69 27.42
CA GLU A 388 -5.87 -37.49 27.00
C GLU A 388 -6.07 -36.75 25.67
N ASN A 389 -6.69 -37.30 24.62
CA ASN A 389 -6.90 -36.53 23.38
C ASN A 389 -8.26 -35.80 23.39
N ALA A 390 -8.35 -34.74 24.19
CA ALA A 390 -9.53 -33.88 24.34
C ALA A 390 -9.88 -33.05 23.09
N ARG A 391 -9.02 -33.01 22.08
CA ARG A 391 -9.21 -32.18 20.87
C ARG A 391 -9.03 -33.00 19.61
N GLN A 392 -10.00 -32.90 18.70
CA GLN A 392 -9.93 -33.50 17.37
C GLN A 392 -10.16 -32.42 16.32
N GLY A 393 -9.10 -32.10 15.59
CA GLY A 393 -9.07 -30.94 14.72
C GLY A 393 -9.24 -29.62 15.50
N LEU A 394 -10.20 -28.82 15.07
CA LEU A 394 -10.58 -27.55 15.70
C LEU A 394 -11.77 -27.69 16.68
N LEU A 395 -12.18 -28.92 16.98
CA LEU A 395 -13.21 -29.23 17.97
C LEU A 395 -12.56 -29.75 19.26
N ASP A 396 -12.82 -29.06 20.36
CA ASP A 396 -12.54 -29.54 21.71
C ASP A 396 -13.75 -30.35 22.19
N VAL A 397 -13.56 -31.66 22.33
CA VAL A 397 -14.61 -32.63 22.67
C VAL A 397 -14.77 -32.79 24.19
N ARG A 398 -13.85 -32.22 24.97
CA ARG A 398 -13.83 -32.23 26.45
C ARG A 398 -13.48 -30.85 26.98
N TRP A 399 -14.11 -29.83 26.42
CA TRP A 399 -13.87 -28.46 26.86
C TRP A 399 -14.46 -28.27 28.25
N ILE A 400 -13.64 -27.83 29.21
CA ILE A 400 -14.08 -27.58 30.58
C ILE A 400 -14.43 -26.10 30.74
N PRO A 401 -15.71 -25.73 30.96
CA PRO A 401 -16.08 -24.34 31.19
C PRO A 401 -15.49 -23.82 32.51
N PRO A 402 -15.29 -22.49 32.64
CA PRO A 402 -14.94 -21.84 33.90
C PRO A 402 -16.16 -21.77 34.85
N ALA A 403 -16.75 -22.94 35.14
CA ALA A 403 -17.99 -23.07 35.88
C ALA A 403 -17.78 -22.91 37.39
N ARG A 404 -18.66 -22.15 38.03
CA ARG A 404 -18.81 -22.06 39.48
C ARG A 404 -19.93 -22.99 39.91
N LEU A 405 -19.58 -24.06 40.60
CA LEU A 405 -20.53 -25.10 40.97
C LEU A 405 -21.08 -24.90 42.38
N GLU A 406 -22.36 -25.17 42.52
CA GLU A 406 -23.05 -25.25 43.80
C GLU A 406 -23.79 -26.59 43.88
N HIS A 407 -23.65 -27.30 45.00
CA HIS A 407 -24.39 -28.54 45.20
C HIS A 407 -25.81 -28.27 45.69
N TYR A 408 -26.74 -29.12 45.30
CA TYR A 408 -28.09 -29.15 45.83
C TYR A 408 -28.56 -30.60 45.94
N ASP A 409 -29.49 -30.84 46.86
CA ASP A 409 -30.09 -32.16 47.06
C ASP A 409 -31.36 -32.26 46.21
N GLU A 410 -31.32 -33.09 45.18
CA GLU A 410 -32.46 -33.37 44.32
C GLU A 410 -33.23 -34.59 44.85
N ILE A 411 -34.56 -34.52 44.93
CA ILE A 411 -35.38 -35.67 45.31
C ILE A 411 -35.26 -36.74 44.23
N ASP A 412 -34.87 -37.96 44.59
CA ASP A 412 -34.76 -39.08 43.65
C ASP A 412 -36.17 -39.57 43.25
N PRO A 413 -36.60 -39.41 41.98
CA PRO A 413 -37.93 -39.77 41.55
C PRO A 413 -38.05 -41.29 41.33
N VAL A 414 -37.88 -42.09 42.39
CA VAL A 414 -38.16 -43.53 42.33
C VAL A 414 -39.66 -43.73 42.44
N LEU A 415 -40.30 -44.15 41.34
CA LEU A 415 -41.72 -44.51 41.30
C LEU A 415 -41.98 -45.69 42.26
N GLY A 416 -42.73 -45.47 43.34
CA GLY A 416 -43.16 -46.52 44.28
C GLY A 416 -42.42 -46.62 45.61
N TRP A 417 -41.60 -45.63 45.99
CA TRP A 417 -40.96 -45.61 47.31
C TRP A 417 -41.88 -44.95 48.36
N GLU A 418 -42.61 -45.76 49.14
CA GLU A 418 -43.31 -45.32 50.35
C GLU A 418 -42.94 -46.18 51.58
N PRO A 419 -42.10 -45.64 52.48
CA PRO A 419 -42.30 -45.83 53.91
C PRO A 419 -42.73 -44.50 54.55
N ALA A 420 -43.89 -44.49 55.20
CA ALA A 420 -44.61 -43.31 55.71
C ALA A 420 -43.86 -42.37 56.68
N ASN A 421 -42.61 -42.66 57.05
CA ASN A 421 -41.88 -41.97 58.12
C ASN A 421 -40.42 -41.61 57.75
N LYS A 422 -40.03 -41.53 56.48
CA LYS A 422 -38.69 -41.07 56.07
C LYS A 422 -38.77 -40.00 54.98
N PRO A 423 -37.93 -38.94 55.03
CA PRO A 423 -37.82 -38.01 53.91
C PRO A 423 -37.41 -38.79 52.64
N PRO A 424 -37.90 -38.38 51.46
CA PRO A 424 -37.57 -39.07 50.23
C PRO A 424 -36.04 -39.05 50.03
N PRO A 425 -35.45 -40.14 49.52
CA PRO A 425 -34.02 -40.17 49.24
C PRO A 425 -33.67 -39.01 48.32
N THR A 426 -32.69 -38.22 48.73
CA THR A 426 -32.12 -37.17 47.88
C THR A 426 -30.83 -37.68 47.27
N ARG A 427 -30.60 -37.31 46.02
CA ARG A 427 -29.32 -37.46 45.34
C ARG A 427 -28.65 -36.09 45.25
N ARG A 428 -27.38 -36.02 45.62
CA ARG A 428 -26.60 -34.80 45.46
C ARG A 428 -26.42 -34.52 43.96
N ARG A 429 -26.68 -33.28 43.56
CA ARG A 429 -26.50 -32.75 42.20
C ARG A 429 -25.72 -31.45 42.27
N TYR A 430 -25.18 -31.01 41.14
CA TYR A 430 -24.52 -29.71 41.04
C TYR A 430 -25.16 -28.85 39.95
N ARG A 431 -25.18 -27.54 40.16
CA ARG A 431 -25.60 -26.54 39.18
C ARG A 431 -24.50 -25.55 38.90
N ILE A 432 -24.46 -25.04 37.67
CA ILE A 432 -23.58 -23.94 37.27
C ILE A 432 -24.26 -22.63 37.66
N THR A 433 -23.58 -21.81 38.47
CA THR A 433 -24.11 -20.55 38.99
C THR A 433 -23.72 -19.32 38.16
N ASN A 434 -22.78 -19.48 37.23
CA ASN A 434 -22.31 -18.44 36.30
C ASN A 434 -22.53 -18.83 34.81
N PRO A 435 -23.76 -19.19 34.39
CA PRO A 435 -24.02 -19.72 33.05
C PRO A 435 -23.65 -18.75 31.91
N ALA A 436 -23.86 -17.44 32.10
CA ALA A 436 -23.51 -16.44 31.10
C ALA A 436 -21.99 -16.30 30.88
N GLU A 437 -21.19 -16.41 31.95
CA GLU A 437 -19.72 -16.40 31.87
C GLU A 437 -19.21 -17.64 31.12
N CYS A 438 -19.80 -18.81 31.38
CA CYS A 438 -19.48 -20.05 30.69
C CYS A 438 -19.81 -19.99 29.19
N ALA A 439 -20.99 -19.47 28.83
CA ALA A 439 -21.40 -19.30 27.43
C ALA A 439 -20.49 -18.32 26.69
N SER A 440 -20.12 -17.20 27.31
CA SER A 440 -19.18 -16.24 26.75
C SER A 440 -17.80 -16.88 26.49
N ALA A 441 -17.28 -17.62 27.47
CA ALA A 441 -16.01 -18.32 27.33
C ALA A 441 -16.04 -19.40 26.22
N ALA A 442 -17.12 -20.17 26.11
CA ALA A 442 -17.31 -21.16 25.06
C ALA A 442 -17.33 -20.50 23.68
N ASN A 443 -18.12 -19.45 23.52
CA ASN A 443 -18.25 -18.74 22.25
C ASN A 443 -16.94 -18.09 21.82
N ALA A 444 -16.15 -17.54 22.76
CA ALA A 444 -14.83 -16.97 22.47
C ALA A 444 -13.85 -18.03 21.92
N VAL A 445 -13.83 -19.23 22.51
CA VAL A 445 -13.00 -20.35 22.02
C VAL A 445 -13.49 -20.85 20.67
N ALA A 446 -14.81 -21.03 20.50
CA ALA A 446 -15.39 -21.47 19.24
C ALA A 446 -15.13 -20.47 18.10
N GLU A 447 -15.16 -19.17 18.41
CA GLU A 447 -14.86 -18.10 17.47
C GLU A 447 -13.40 -18.10 17.03
N GLN A 448 -12.46 -18.26 17.99
CA GLN A 448 -11.05 -18.41 17.67
C GLN A 448 -10.79 -19.65 16.79
N ASN A 449 -11.39 -20.79 17.13
CA ASN A 449 -11.27 -21.99 16.32
C ASN A 449 -11.92 -21.81 14.93
N TYR A 450 -12.98 -20.99 14.80
CA TYR A 450 -13.61 -20.71 13.52
C TYR A 450 -12.73 -19.84 12.62
N VAL A 451 -11.97 -18.90 13.18
CA VAL A 451 -10.91 -18.20 12.44
C VAL A 451 -9.93 -19.20 11.83
N ASP A 452 -9.40 -20.10 12.66
CA ASP A 452 -8.43 -21.10 12.22
C ASP A 452 -9.02 -22.00 11.13
N LEU A 453 -10.32 -22.27 11.20
CA LEU A 453 -11.06 -23.01 10.18
C LEU A 453 -11.15 -22.22 8.87
N LEU A 454 -11.52 -20.93 8.90
CA LEU A 454 -11.59 -20.10 7.70
C LEU A 454 -10.22 -19.97 7.00
N TYR A 455 -9.15 -19.91 7.78
CA TYR A 455 -7.79 -19.91 7.24
C TYR A 455 -7.44 -21.26 6.59
N SER A 456 -7.58 -22.35 7.35
CA SER A 456 -7.15 -23.69 6.92
C SER A 456 -7.99 -24.28 5.78
N SER A 457 -9.27 -23.93 5.72
CA SER A 457 -10.16 -24.31 4.63
C SER A 457 -9.88 -23.55 3.32
N GLY A 458 -9.08 -22.48 3.37
CA GLY A 458 -8.73 -21.64 2.22
C GLY A 458 -9.78 -20.58 1.87
N TYR A 459 -10.79 -20.37 2.71
CA TYR A 459 -11.79 -19.30 2.52
C TYR A 459 -11.12 -17.92 2.40
N LEU A 460 -10.12 -17.62 3.24
CA LEU A 460 -9.42 -16.33 3.17
C LEU A 460 -8.65 -16.13 1.85
N ASN A 461 -8.20 -17.22 1.21
CA ASN A 461 -7.59 -17.14 -0.13
C ASN A 461 -8.62 -16.77 -1.19
N LEU A 462 -9.86 -17.29 -1.10
CA LEU A 462 -10.94 -16.90 -2.01
C LEU A 462 -11.26 -15.41 -1.85
N ILE A 463 -11.34 -14.91 -0.62
CA ILE A 463 -11.59 -13.48 -0.34
C ILE A 463 -10.47 -12.60 -0.90
N HIS A 464 -9.21 -13.00 -0.71
CA HIS A 464 -8.06 -12.31 -1.29
C HIS A 464 -8.11 -12.28 -2.82
N LEU A 465 -8.46 -13.40 -3.45
CA LEU A 465 -8.61 -13.49 -4.90
C LEU A 465 -9.78 -12.66 -5.43
N VAL A 466 -10.90 -12.56 -4.71
CA VAL A 466 -12.00 -11.65 -5.06
C VAL A 466 -11.49 -10.21 -5.10
N ALA A 467 -10.78 -9.76 -4.06
CA ALA A 467 -10.21 -8.41 -4.04
C ALA A 467 -9.14 -8.20 -5.12
N THR A 468 -8.33 -9.23 -5.40
CA THR A 468 -7.37 -9.22 -6.50
C THR A 468 -8.07 -9.00 -7.83
N LEU A 469 -9.09 -9.81 -8.15
CA LEU A 469 -9.88 -9.67 -9.39
C LEU A 469 -10.56 -8.31 -9.49
N ARG A 470 -11.13 -7.80 -8.39
CA ARG A 470 -11.69 -6.44 -8.31
C ARG A 470 -10.65 -5.39 -8.65
N ASN A 471 -9.45 -5.50 -8.08
CA ASN A 471 -8.36 -4.57 -8.32
C ASN A 471 -7.81 -4.63 -9.75
N GLU A 472 -7.62 -5.83 -10.29
CA GLU A 472 -7.20 -6.00 -11.68
C GLU A 472 -8.26 -5.52 -12.66
N ALA A 473 -9.54 -5.52 -12.29
CA ALA A 473 -10.61 -4.95 -13.11
C ALA A 473 -10.79 -3.43 -12.95
N THR A 474 -10.12 -2.82 -11.97
CA THR A 474 -10.08 -1.36 -11.82
C THR A 474 -8.89 -0.80 -12.60
N ASP A 475 -9.07 0.39 -13.19
CA ASP A 475 -8.02 1.11 -13.88
C ASP A 475 -6.79 1.30 -12.96
N PRO A 476 -5.55 1.31 -13.49
CA PRO A 476 -4.35 1.44 -12.68
C PRO A 476 -4.15 2.90 -12.22
N ASP A 477 -3.42 3.09 -11.12
CA ASP A 477 -3.02 4.41 -10.60
C ASP A 477 -1.69 4.91 -11.16
N HIS A 478 -1.02 4.10 -11.96
CA HIS A 478 0.21 4.42 -12.67
C HIS A 478 0.20 3.79 -14.05
N SER A 479 0.92 4.38 -14.99
CA SER A 479 0.91 3.90 -16.36
C SER A 479 1.47 2.47 -16.46
N GLN A 480 0.78 1.62 -17.22
CA GLN A 480 1.26 0.28 -17.57
C GLN A 480 2.10 0.26 -18.86
N THR A 481 2.08 1.36 -19.62
CA THR A 481 2.75 1.45 -20.93
C THR A 481 3.83 2.52 -20.97
N VAL A 482 3.72 3.55 -20.13
CA VAL A 482 4.67 4.64 -20.08
C VAL A 482 5.66 4.45 -18.94
N SER A 483 6.93 4.50 -19.29
CA SER A 483 8.06 4.56 -18.35
C SER A 483 8.97 5.68 -18.78
N SER A 484 9.61 6.39 -17.84
CA SER A 484 10.48 7.53 -18.15
C SER A 484 11.92 7.32 -17.66
N LYS A 485 12.84 8.03 -18.29
CA LYS A 485 14.22 8.20 -17.85
C LYS A 485 14.73 9.55 -18.35
N ALA A 486 15.57 10.24 -17.56
CA ALA A 486 16.26 11.44 -18.00
C ALA A 486 17.79 11.29 -18.00
N LEU A 487 18.42 12.05 -18.88
CA LEU A 487 19.83 12.39 -18.83
C LEU A 487 19.94 13.92 -18.79
N LEU A 488 20.54 14.41 -17.71
CA LEU A 488 20.68 15.84 -17.44
C LEU A 488 22.15 16.23 -17.53
N ARG A 489 22.44 17.30 -18.27
CA ARG A 489 23.80 17.75 -18.57
C ARG A 489 23.91 19.26 -18.49
N GLN A 490 25.04 19.72 -17.98
CA GLN A 490 25.31 21.15 -17.87
C GLN A 490 26.74 21.51 -18.27
N ARG A 491 26.95 22.73 -18.77
CA ARG A 491 28.27 23.29 -19.05
C ARG A 491 28.35 24.71 -18.47
N PRO A 492 29.19 24.94 -17.44
CA PRO A 492 29.34 26.26 -16.86
C PRO A 492 30.09 27.21 -17.80
N GLY A 493 29.61 28.46 -17.86
CA GLY A 493 30.26 29.57 -18.56
C GLY A 493 31.22 30.37 -17.67
N ALA A 494 31.69 31.50 -18.19
CA ALA A 494 32.59 32.40 -17.45
C ALA A 494 31.87 33.08 -16.28
N GLY A 495 32.51 33.10 -15.11
CA GLY A 495 31.95 33.74 -13.92
C GLY A 495 32.03 35.25 -13.93
N VAL A 496 31.02 35.89 -13.34
CA VAL A 496 30.94 37.32 -13.11
C VAL A 496 30.77 37.56 -11.62
N SER A 497 31.50 38.54 -11.09
CA SER A 497 31.35 38.92 -9.68
C SER A 497 30.03 39.68 -9.47
N VAL A 498 29.23 39.23 -8.51
CA VAL A 498 27.97 39.85 -8.12
C VAL A 498 27.95 40.15 -6.62
N MET A 499 27.12 41.09 -6.17
CA MET A 499 26.81 41.27 -4.77
C MET A 499 25.49 40.54 -4.47
N VAL A 500 25.52 39.65 -3.47
CA VAL A 500 24.31 38.99 -2.95
C VAL A 500 23.93 39.61 -1.63
N GLU A 501 22.63 39.76 -1.40
CA GLU A 501 22.07 40.44 -0.23
C GLU A 501 20.97 39.59 0.40
N SER A 502 20.93 39.53 1.73
CA SER A 502 19.83 38.87 2.44
C SER A 502 18.59 39.75 2.38
N GLN A 503 17.42 39.14 2.61
CA GLN A 503 16.28 39.94 3.05
C GLN A 503 16.65 40.69 4.34
N PRO A 504 16.03 41.85 4.64
CA PRO A 504 16.27 42.56 5.88
C PRO A 504 15.97 41.65 7.09
N ILE A 505 17.00 41.24 7.83
CA ILE A 505 16.84 40.41 9.02
C ILE A 505 16.63 41.35 10.20
N LEU A 506 15.58 41.12 10.97
CA LEU A 506 15.32 41.90 12.18
C LEU A 506 16.58 41.95 13.06
N MET A 507 16.88 43.11 13.66
CA MET A 507 18.03 43.35 14.56
C MET A 507 19.42 43.30 13.92
N THR A 508 19.54 42.89 12.66
CA THR A 508 20.83 42.74 11.97
C THR A 508 20.89 43.56 10.67
N GLY A 509 19.74 43.83 10.03
CA GLY A 509 19.65 44.52 8.76
C GLY A 509 19.97 43.61 7.58
N VAL A 510 20.35 44.20 6.46
CA VAL A 510 20.75 43.48 5.24
C VAL A 510 22.20 43.01 5.37
N ILE A 511 22.43 41.72 5.16
CA ILE A 511 23.77 41.14 5.06
C ILE A 511 24.12 41.08 3.59
N SER A 512 25.25 41.67 3.19
CA SER A 512 25.74 41.61 1.81
C SER A 512 27.09 40.89 1.74
N ALA A 513 27.32 40.14 0.67
CA ALA A 513 28.61 39.52 0.37
C ALA A 513 28.90 39.52 -1.14
N ARG A 514 30.20 39.53 -1.48
CA ARG A 514 30.65 39.36 -2.87
C ARG A 514 30.62 37.88 -3.22
N ALA A 515 29.92 37.54 -4.29
CA ALA A 515 29.73 36.18 -4.80
C ALA A 515 30.16 36.10 -6.27
N GLU A 516 30.32 34.87 -6.77
CA GLU A 516 30.60 34.60 -8.18
C GLU A 516 29.36 33.95 -8.82
N ARG A 517 28.77 34.60 -9.83
CA ARG A 517 27.66 34.05 -10.61
C ARG A 517 28.19 33.52 -11.93
N ARG A 518 27.90 32.25 -12.24
CA ARG A 518 28.25 31.60 -13.50
C ARG A 518 26.97 31.29 -14.29
N PRO A 519 26.80 31.80 -15.51
CA PRO A 519 25.75 31.29 -16.39
C PRO A 519 26.08 29.84 -16.76
N VAL A 520 25.06 29.03 -16.98
CA VAL A 520 25.18 27.61 -17.27
C VAL A 520 24.32 27.29 -18.49
N ALA A 521 24.96 26.66 -19.48
CA ALA A 521 24.23 26.03 -20.58
C ALA A 521 23.72 24.68 -20.08
N TYR A 522 22.46 24.36 -20.40
CA TYR A 522 21.78 23.16 -19.94
C TYR A 522 21.26 22.33 -21.13
N LYS A 523 21.35 21.01 -20.99
CA LYS A 523 20.81 20.04 -21.95
C LYS A 523 20.16 18.90 -21.18
N ALA A 524 18.91 18.62 -21.49
CA ALA A 524 18.19 17.45 -21.01
C ALA A 524 17.75 16.59 -22.20
N ILE A 525 17.82 15.28 -22.00
CA ILE A 525 17.22 14.29 -22.89
C ILE A 525 16.37 13.39 -22.03
N THR A 526 15.09 13.33 -22.30
CA THR A 526 14.15 12.46 -21.61
C THR A 526 13.64 11.40 -22.58
N TRP A 527 13.64 10.16 -22.14
CA TRP A 527 13.13 9.00 -22.87
C TRP A 527 11.85 8.54 -22.19
N PHE A 528 10.86 8.27 -23.00
CA PHE A 528 9.62 7.63 -22.62
C PHE A 528 9.38 6.43 -23.51
N THR A 529 8.90 5.34 -22.91
CA THR A 529 8.24 4.28 -23.67
C THR A 529 6.74 4.57 -23.76
N THR A 530 6.08 4.08 -24.80
CA THR A 530 4.62 4.09 -24.97
C THR A 530 4.16 2.68 -25.32
N GLN A 531 2.86 2.46 -25.59
CA GLN A 531 2.37 1.12 -25.92
C GLN A 531 3.10 0.57 -27.18
N PRO A 532 3.55 -0.69 -27.17
CA PRO A 532 4.11 -1.34 -28.35
C PRO A 532 3.16 -1.37 -29.55
N LEU A 533 3.71 -1.49 -30.76
CA LEU A 533 2.91 -1.67 -31.98
C LEU A 533 2.18 -3.02 -32.01
N GLY A 534 1.12 -3.13 -32.82
CA GLY A 534 0.38 -4.38 -33.05
C GLY A 534 -0.67 -4.72 -31.99
N ARG A 535 -0.98 -3.76 -31.10
CA ARG A 535 -2.04 -3.91 -30.09
C ARG A 535 -3.42 -3.65 -30.71
N GLU A 536 -4.40 -4.43 -30.28
CA GLU A 536 -5.78 -4.35 -30.78
C GLU A 536 -6.51 -3.12 -30.26
N ARG A 537 -6.28 -2.78 -28.98
CA ARG A 537 -6.72 -1.52 -28.39
C ARG A 537 -5.52 -0.61 -28.25
N THR A 538 -5.54 0.49 -29.00
CA THR A 538 -4.51 1.52 -28.97
C THR A 538 -4.85 2.57 -27.91
N LEU A 539 -3.91 2.86 -27.03
CA LEU A 539 -4.00 3.97 -26.09
C LEU A 539 -3.58 5.28 -26.76
N ARG A 540 -4.22 6.38 -26.36
CA ARG A 540 -3.90 7.73 -26.84
C ARG A 540 -3.06 8.44 -25.80
N TYR A 541 -2.01 9.11 -26.27
CA TYR A 541 -1.08 9.87 -25.46
C TYR A 541 -1.08 11.35 -25.86
N ARG A 542 -0.82 12.21 -24.87
CA ARG A 542 -0.47 13.62 -25.11
C ARG A 542 0.86 13.92 -24.43
N VAL A 543 1.75 14.60 -25.15
CA VAL A 543 3.07 14.97 -24.66
C VAL A 543 3.07 16.46 -24.39
N TRP A 544 3.43 16.85 -23.17
CA TRP A 544 3.38 18.21 -22.69
C TRP A 544 4.72 18.65 -22.13
N LEU A 545 5.02 19.94 -22.31
CA LEU A 545 5.92 20.68 -21.44
C LEU A 545 5.07 21.48 -20.46
N ARG A 546 5.40 21.40 -19.17
CA ARG A 546 4.67 22.11 -18.11
C ARG A 546 5.59 22.82 -17.14
N THR A 547 5.17 23.97 -16.66
CA THR A 547 5.74 24.63 -15.49
C THR A 547 4.65 24.74 -14.43
N LEU A 548 5.03 24.58 -13.17
CA LEU A 548 4.09 24.63 -12.05
C LEU A 548 4.28 25.91 -11.24
N SER A 549 3.20 26.36 -10.59
CA SER A 549 3.31 27.39 -9.56
C SER A 549 4.02 26.82 -8.33
N ALA A 550 4.82 27.61 -7.63
CA ALA A 550 5.31 27.24 -6.31
C ALA A 550 4.37 27.84 -5.25
N ASN A 551 3.98 27.06 -4.24
CA ASN A 551 3.41 27.61 -3.01
C ASN A 551 4.57 28.17 -2.19
N TYR A 552 4.93 29.42 -2.42
CA TYR A 552 6.05 30.04 -1.72
C TYR A 552 5.64 30.41 -0.29
N SER A 553 6.18 29.68 0.68
CA SER A 553 6.22 30.14 2.07
C SER A 553 7.34 31.17 2.21
N VAL A 554 6.96 32.43 2.39
CA VAL A 554 7.91 33.53 2.67
C VAL A 554 8.64 33.27 4.00
N ALA A 555 8.07 32.44 4.88
CA ALA A 555 8.47 32.30 6.28
C ALA A 555 9.70 31.42 6.55
N GLY A 556 10.41 30.94 5.54
CA GLY A 556 11.60 30.10 5.74
C GLY A 556 12.80 30.43 4.87
N GLY A 557 12.65 31.21 3.80
CA GLY A 557 13.69 31.32 2.75
C GLY A 557 14.15 29.97 2.18
N SER A 558 13.44 28.91 2.54
CA SER A 558 13.67 27.54 2.17
C SER A 558 12.50 27.11 1.32
N TRP A 559 12.86 26.52 0.20
CA TRP A 559 11.95 25.99 -0.78
C TRP A 559 11.51 24.61 -0.31
N ASP A 560 10.93 24.55 0.90
CA ASP A 560 10.66 23.28 1.60
C ASP A 560 9.56 22.46 0.94
N ASN A 561 8.78 23.09 0.06
CA ASN A 561 7.80 22.41 -0.77
C ASN A 561 7.77 23.10 -2.15
N GLU A 562 8.49 22.56 -3.14
CA GLU A 562 7.93 22.61 -4.49
C GLU A 562 6.46 22.20 -4.40
N GLN A 563 5.60 22.76 -5.24
CA GLN A 563 4.48 21.92 -5.67
C GLN A 563 5.12 20.74 -6.39
N ASN A 564 5.42 19.68 -5.63
CA ASN A 564 5.80 18.42 -6.17
C ASN A 564 4.67 18.02 -7.11
N TYR A 565 5.01 17.40 -8.24
CA TYR A 565 4.03 17.06 -9.26
C TYR A 565 2.87 16.23 -8.67
N THR A 566 3.11 15.53 -7.56
CA THR A 566 2.12 14.80 -6.75
C THR A 566 1.02 15.68 -6.15
N ASN A 567 1.26 16.98 -5.92
CA ASN A 567 0.25 17.95 -5.49
C ASN A 567 -0.53 18.52 -6.68
N TYR A 568 0.09 18.54 -7.86
CA TYR A 568 -0.52 19.02 -9.09
C TYR A 568 -1.46 17.97 -9.70
N HIS A 569 -1.05 16.71 -9.77
CA HIS A 569 -1.87 15.62 -10.27
C HIS A 569 -2.02 14.56 -9.20
N GLN A 570 -3.24 14.41 -8.69
CA GLN A 570 -3.56 13.42 -7.67
C GLN A 570 -4.39 12.31 -8.29
N VAL A 571 -4.06 11.09 -7.87
CA VAL A 571 -4.75 9.89 -8.29
C VAL A 571 -5.31 9.23 -7.03
N GLY A 572 -6.57 8.83 -7.09
CA GLY A 572 -7.26 8.16 -6.00
C GLY A 572 -8.28 7.17 -6.51
N TYR A 573 -8.93 6.46 -5.58
CA TYR A 573 -9.97 5.50 -5.90
C TYR A 573 -11.25 5.83 -5.13
N ILE A 574 -12.36 5.89 -5.84
CA ILE A 574 -13.70 6.06 -5.27
C ILE A 574 -14.53 4.79 -5.45
N ASN A 575 -15.61 4.64 -4.68
CA ASN A 575 -16.55 3.54 -4.90
C ASN A 575 -17.24 3.70 -6.25
N ASP A 576 -17.32 2.62 -7.01
CA ASP A 576 -18.09 2.61 -8.25
C ASP A 576 -19.60 2.63 -7.90
N PRO A 577 -20.35 3.67 -8.31
CA PRO A 577 -21.77 3.78 -7.97
C PRO A 577 -22.64 2.77 -8.73
N GLU A 578 -22.18 2.28 -9.90
CA GLU A 578 -22.92 1.31 -10.71
C GLU A 578 -22.61 -0.13 -10.29
N ARG A 579 -21.45 -0.36 -9.65
CA ARG A 579 -20.97 -1.69 -9.27
C ARG A 579 -20.53 -1.75 -7.81
N PRO A 580 -21.46 -2.08 -6.88
CA PRO A 580 -21.14 -2.22 -5.46
C PRO A 580 -19.96 -3.17 -5.21
N GLY A 581 -19.01 -2.75 -4.37
CA GLY A 581 -17.81 -3.53 -4.03
C GLY A 581 -16.62 -3.33 -4.97
N PHE A 582 -16.80 -2.63 -6.09
CA PHE A 582 -15.72 -2.24 -7.00
C PHE A 582 -15.28 -0.79 -6.79
N LYS A 583 -14.10 -0.48 -7.31
CA LYS A 583 -13.51 0.85 -7.28
C LYS A 583 -13.40 1.40 -8.70
N MET A 584 -13.48 2.72 -8.78
CA MET A 584 -13.18 3.48 -9.98
C MET A 584 -12.02 4.43 -9.67
N LEU A 585 -11.10 4.56 -10.62
CA LEU A 585 -10.04 5.55 -10.57
C LEU A 585 -10.66 6.95 -10.65
N SER A 586 -10.17 7.86 -9.83
CA SER A 586 -10.52 9.27 -9.86
C SER A 586 -9.22 10.05 -9.93
N THR A 587 -9.09 10.87 -10.97
CA THR A 587 -7.95 11.78 -11.10
C THR A 587 -8.39 13.21 -10.83
N SER A 588 -7.51 14.01 -10.23
CA SER A 588 -7.68 15.45 -10.13
C SER A 588 -6.39 16.14 -10.55
N THR A 589 -6.53 17.22 -11.32
CA THR A 589 -5.40 17.96 -11.89
C THR A 589 -5.57 19.43 -11.54
N GLY A 590 -4.51 20.02 -10.98
CA GLY A 590 -4.43 21.44 -10.68
C GLY A 590 -4.22 22.30 -11.92
N VAL A 591 -3.97 23.59 -11.69
CA VAL A 591 -3.73 24.55 -12.78
C VAL A 591 -2.23 24.72 -12.96
N ALA A 592 -1.73 24.47 -14.17
CA ALA A 592 -0.33 24.69 -14.51
C ALA A 592 -0.06 26.20 -14.62
N LEU A 593 1.18 26.63 -14.37
CA LEU A 593 1.58 28.02 -14.60
C LEU A 593 1.69 28.32 -16.10
N SER A 594 2.21 27.36 -16.86
CA SER A 594 2.27 27.39 -18.31
C SER A 594 2.36 25.96 -18.82
N GLU A 595 1.69 25.66 -19.94
CA GLU A 595 1.79 24.37 -20.60
C GLU A 595 1.79 24.51 -22.12
N ILE A 596 2.50 23.61 -22.80
CA ILE A 596 2.58 23.55 -24.25
C ILE A 596 2.43 22.08 -24.65
N GLN A 597 1.43 21.79 -25.49
CA GLN A 597 1.30 20.47 -26.09
C GLN A 597 2.32 20.31 -27.20
N LEU A 598 3.21 19.32 -27.06
CA LEU A 598 4.19 18.99 -28.09
C LEU A 598 3.58 18.08 -29.14
N ALA A 599 2.93 17.00 -28.71
CA ALA A 599 2.39 16.00 -29.62
C ALA A 599 1.16 15.31 -29.04
N GLU A 600 0.35 14.72 -29.90
CA GLU A 600 -0.78 13.89 -29.51
C GLU A 600 -0.98 12.72 -30.50
N GLY A 601 -1.42 11.58 -29.99
CA GLY A 601 -1.92 10.47 -30.80
C GLY A 601 -1.58 9.11 -30.18
N THR A 602 -1.46 8.10 -31.03
CA THR A 602 -1.12 6.73 -30.65
C THR A 602 0.29 6.38 -31.12
N SER A 603 0.89 5.33 -30.54
CA SER A 603 2.12 4.71 -31.02
C SER A 603 2.00 4.32 -32.50
N SER A 604 2.95 4.75 -33.32
CA SER A 604 2.90 4.60 -34.78
C SER A 604 4.27 4.25 -35.34
N ALA A 605 4.33 3.39 -36.37
CA ALA A 605 5.58 3.06 -37.05
C ALA A 605 6.20 4.27 -37.77
N ALA A 606 5.37 5.22 -38.21
CA ALA A 606 5.83 6.45 -38.85
C ALA A 606 6.39 7.41 -37.80
N PRO A 607 7.62 7.91 -37.95
CA PRO A 607 8.22 8.84 -37.01
C PRO A 607 7.47 10.19 -37.01
N ARG A 608 7.41 10.82 -35.84
CA ARG A 608 6.92 12.18 -35.65
C ARG A 608 8.04 13.02 -35.06
N ASP A 609 8.50 13.97 -35.84
CA ASP A 609 9.57 14.88 -35.47
C ASP A 609 9.03 16.30 -35.32
N MET A 610 9.34 16.93 -34.19
CA MET A 610 8.98 18.32 -33.94
C MET A 610 10.15 19.02 -33.26
N SER A 611 10.41 20.28 -33.63
CA SER A 611 11.41 21.09 -32.95
C SER A 611 11.01 22.56 -33.05
N SER A 612 11.09 23.28 -31.94
CA SER A 612 10.84 24.72 -31.91
C SER A 612 11.54 25.35 -30.71
N THR A 613 11.75 26.65 -30.77
CA THR A 613 12.01 27.48 -29.60
C THR A 613 10.67 27.84 -28.96
N VAL A 614 10.58 27.78 -27.63
CA VAL A 614 9.37 28.13 -26.88
C VAL A 614 9.68 29.13 -25.78
N THR A 615 8.68 29.95 -25.46
CA THR A 615 8.67 30.84 -24.31
C THR A 615 7.58 30.38 -23.35
N MET A 616 7.93 30.10 -22.10
CA MET A 616 6.99 29.64 -21.07
C MET A 616 7.05 30.54 -19.84
N LYS A 617 5.92 30.74 -19.17
CA LYS A 617 5.92 31.36 -17.83
C LYS A 617 6.42 30.35 -16.82
N ALA A 618 7.44 30.69 -16.04
CA ALA A 618 8.00 29.81 -15.01
C ALA A 618 8.26 30.57 -13.70
N ILE A 619 8.26 29.84 -12.59
CA ILE A 619 8.90 30.33 -11.36
C ILE A 619 10.40 30.15 -11.54
N THR A 620 11.11 31.28 -11.51
CA THR A 620 12.55 31.33 -11.66
C THR A 620 13.19 31.65 -10.31
N PHE A 621 14.35 31.08 -10.02
CA PHE A 621 15.04 31.27 -8.74
C PHE A 621 16.57 31.31 -8.91
N ASP A 622 17.25 31.84 -7.91
CA ASP A 622 18.69 31.79 -7.80
C ASP A 622 19.09 30.55 -7.02
N TRP A 623 20.16 29.90 -7.46
CA TRP A 623 20.75 28.80 -6.72
C TRP A 623 22.04 29.25 -6.07
N TRP A 624 22.00 29.41 -4.75
CA TRP A 624 23.15 29.86 -3.98
C TRP A 624 23.90 28.66 -3.42
N ILE A 625 25.11 28.42 -3.92
CA ILE A 625 25.97 27.32 -3.51
C ILE A 625 27.00 27.86 -2.51
N PRO A 626 27.07 27.31 -1.29
CA PRO A 626 28.11 27.65 -0.34
C PRO A 626 29.48 27.21 -0.87
N VAL A 627 30.42 28.16 -0.92
CA VAL A 627 31.83 27.87 -1.17
C VAL A 627 32.66 28.21 0.05
N GLN A 628 33.48 27.26 0.48
CA GLN A 628 34.58 27.59 1.38
C GLN A 628 35.59 28.43 0.59
N PRO A 629 36.22 29.44 1.20
CA PRO A 629 37.30 30.17 0.54
C PRO A 629 38.40 29.16 0.16
N LEU A 630 38.54 28.89 -1.14
CA LEU A 630 39.66 28.11 -1.64
C LEU A 630 40.94 28.92 -1.38
N PRO A 631 41.99 28.32 -0.79
CA PRO A 631 43.29 28.95 -0.77
C PRO A 631 43.73 29.15 -2.22
N VAL A 632 44.30 30.33 -2.46
CA VAL A 632 44.77 30.91 -3.73
C VAL A 632 45.19 29.87 -4.79
N ALA A 633 44.52 29.97 -5.96
CA ALA A 633 44.90 29.54 -7.31
C ALA A 633 45.83 28.31 -7.45
N VAL A 634 45.24 27.18 -7.83
CA VAL A 634 45.91 26.15 -8.64
C VAL A 634 45.06 25.93 -9.90
N SER A 635 45.68 26.01 -11.07
CA SER A 635 45.03 25.91 -12.38
C SER A 635 44.31 24.55 -12.56
N PRO A 636 43.04 24.53 -12.97
CA PRO A 636 42.28 23.29 -13.16
C PRO A 636 42.49 22.78 -14.59
N SER A 637 43.62 22.13 -14.88
CA SER A 637 43.82 21.47 -16.19
C SER A 637 44.01 19.95 -16.11
N GLU A 638 44.52 19.39 -15.01
CA GLU A 638 44.76 17.93 -14.92
C GLU A 638 43.64 17.15 -14.20
N ALA A 639 43.00 17.74 -13.18
CA ALA A 639 41.92 17.06 -12.44
C ALA A 639 40.64 16.87 -13.28
N VAL A 640 40.36 17.83 -14.17
CA VAL A 640 39.22 17.76 -15.11
C VAL A 640 39.44 16.68 -16.15
N LEU A 641 40.67 16.53 -16.65
CA LEU A 641 41.03 15.52 -17.65
C LEU A 641 41.00 14.09 -17.08
N GLN A 642 41.44 13.88 -15.83
CA GLN A 642 41.32 12.57 -15.17
C GLN A 642 39.87 12.21 -14.80
N ALA A 643 39.03 13.19 -14.46
CA ALA A 643 37.61 12.95 -14.22
C ALA A 643 36.87 12.60 -15.54
N SER A 644 37.22 13.26 -16.64
CA SER A 644 36.65 12.96 -17.97
C SER A 644 37.06 11.58 -18.52
N LEU A 645 38.25 11.07 -18.18
CA LEU A 645 38.68 9.72 -18.58
C LEU A 645 37.98 8.61 -17.76
N ARG A 646 37.62 8.88 -16.50
CA ARG A 646 36.82 7.95 -15.68
C ARG A 646 35.35 7.92 -16.07
N SER A 647 34.79 9.03 -16.57
CA SER A 647 33.38 9.08 -17.03
C SER A 647 33.10 8.34 -18.34
N VAL A 648 34.14 7.86 -19.05
CA VAL A 648 34.05 7.14 -20.33
C VAL A 648 34.45 5.65 -20.19
N GLY A 649 34.73 5.17 -18.97
CA GLY A 649 34.92 3.74 -18.71
C GLY A 649 36.25 3.13 -19.19
N VAL A 650 37.30 3.93 -19.37
CA VAL A 650 38.65 3.40 -19.63
C VAL A 650 39.43 3.36 -18.31
N GLU A 651 39.52 2.17 -17.71
CA GLU A 651 40.41 1.94 -16.57
C GLU A 651 41.87 1.95 -17.03
N ALA A 652 42.64 2.96 -16.58
CA ALA A 652 44.09 2.94 -16.69
C ALA A 652 44.63 1.87 -15.71
N GLY A 653 45.13 0.77 -16.26
CA GLY A 653 45.70 -0.34 -15.51
C GLY A 653 46.90 0.07 -14.65
N GLY A 654 46.84 -0.31 -13.38
CA GLY A 654 47.94 -0.24 -12.43
C GLY A 654 47.69 -1.25 -11.31
N GLY A 655 48.39 -2.38 -11.37
CA GLY A 655 48.08 -3.58 -10.58
C GLY A 655 48.32 -3.46 -9.08
N SER A 656 47.53 -4.22 -8.32
CA SER A 656 47.94 -4.82 -7.05
C SER A 656 47.02 -6.00 -6.69
N THR A 657 47.67 -7.17 -6.57
CA THR A 657 47.26 -8.50 -6.06
C THR A 657 45.81 -8.75 -5.62
N THR A 658 45.12 -9.60 -6.36
CA THR A 658 43.83 -10.23 -6.04
C THR A 658 43.99 -11.48 -5.15
N ALA A 659 43.24 -11.53 -4.04
CA ALA A 659 42.76 -12.78 -3.45
C ALA A 659 41.40 -13.14 -4.08
N PRO A 660 41.06 -14.43 -4.27
CA PRO A 660 39.91 -14.82 -5.08
C PRO A 660 38.60 -14.73 -4.28
N LEU A 661 37.69 -13.85 -4.71
CA LEU A 661 36.29 -13.86 -4.26
C LEU A 661 35.49 -14.89 -5.07
N PRO A 662 34.51 -15.58 -4.44
CA PRO A 662 33.74 -16.66 -5.06
C PRO A 662 32.78 -16.12 -6.13
N SER A 663 32.58 -16.93 -7.17
CA SER A 663 31.79 -16.64 -8.37
C SER A 663 30.35 -16.16 -8.08
N PRO A 664 29.82 -15.15 -8.80
CA PRO A 664 28.39 -14.85 -8.78
C PRO A 664 27.64 -15.85 -9.68
N ILE A 665 26.65 -16.51 -9.09
CA ILE A 665 25.63 -17.32 -9.75
C ILE A 665 24.70 -16.37 -10.54
N PRO A 666 24.32 -16.69 -11.80
CA PRO A 666 23.48 -15.83 -12.62
C PRO A 666 22.03 -15.82 -12.11
N ALA A 667 21.52 -14.64 -11.75
CA ALA A 667 20.11 -14.43 -11.44
C ALA A 667 19.29 -14.41 -12.75
N ILE A 668 18.36 -15.34 -12.88
CA ILE A 668 17.41 -15.47 -13.99
C ILE A 668 16.02 -15.13 -13.40
N PHE A 669 15.40 -14.00 -13.79
CA PHE A 669 14.00 -13.82 -14.25
C PHE A 669 13.71 -12.36 -14.69
N PRO A 670 12.81 -12.13 -15.67
CA PRO A 670 12.80 -10.93 -16.53
C PRO A 670 11.66 -9.92 -16.27
N HIS A 671 11.88 -8.72 -16.82
CA HIS A 671 11.06 -7.50 -16.96
C HIS A 671 11.70 -6.24 -16.36
N THR A 672 12.89 -6.35 -15.79
CA THR A 672 13.89 -5.33 -16.09
C THR A 672 14.37 -5.62 -17.50
N LEU A 673 14.10 -4.70 -18.44
CA LEU A 673 15.05 -4.49 -19.52
C LEU A 673 16.40 -4.36 -18.80
N SER A 674 17.23 -5.40 -18.87
CA SER A 674 18.54 -5.36 -18.25
C SER A 674 19.23 -4.08 -18.72
N ASN A 675 19.92 -3.38 -17.82
CA ASN A 675 20.67 -2.17 -18.15
C ASN A 675 21.57 -2.36 -19.38
N ALA A 676 21.98 -3.60 -19.69
CA ALA A 676 22.71 -3.97 -20.89
C ALA A 676 21.90 -3.84 -22.20
N ALA A 677 20.62 -4.23 -22.25
CA ALA A 677 19.80 -4.15 -23.46
C ALA A 677 19.37 -2.72 -23.82
N ILE A 678 19.22 -1.84 -22.82
CA ILE A 678 19.00 -0.42 -23.05
C ILE A 678 20.30 0.26 -23.47
N VAL A 679 21.46 -0.13 -22.92
CA VAL A 679 22.77 0.35 -23.38
C VAL A 679 23.07 -0.14 -24.82
N ASP A 680 22.67 -1.36 -25.18
CA ASP A 680 22.79 -1.89 -26.55
C ASP A 680 21.77 -1.24 -27.52
N ALA A 681 20.56 -0.87 -27.06
CA ALA A 681 19.60 -0.11 -27.86
C ALA A 681 19.98 1.37 -28.04
N ILE A 682 20.67 1.95 -27.06
CA ILE A 682 21.29 3.29 -27.12
C ILE A 682 22.47 3.30 -28.12
N SER A 683 23.04 2.14 -28.44
CA SER A 683 24.36 2.03 -29.08
C SER A 683 24.40 2.10 -30.62
N LEU A 684 23.28 2.05 -31.35
CA LEU A 684 23.34 1.88 -32.82
C LEU A 684 22.60 2.93 -33.68
N GLN A 685 21.68 3.73 -33.12
CA GLN A 685 21.04 4.86 -33.85
C GLN A 685 21.15 6.22 -33.14
N ASP A 686 21.42 6.26 -31.83
CA ASP A 686 21.48 7.49 -31.02
C ASP A 686 22.89 8.09 -30.86
N ASN A 687 23.88 7.58 -31.60
CA ASN A 687 25.27 8.05 -31.49
C ASN A 687 25.41 9.56 -31.78
N ASP A 688 24.63 10.12 -32.72
CA ASP A 688 24.70 11.54 -33.07
C ASP A 688 24.26 12.47 -31.92
N GLN A 689 23.27 12.05 -31.11
CA GLN A 689 22.80 12.82 -29.95
C GLN A 689 23.74 12.71 -28.74
N LEU A 690 24.44 11.57 -28.60
CA LEU A 690 25.42 11.30 -27.55
C LEU A 690 26.79 11.94 -27.83
N THR A 691 27.23 12.02 -29.08
CA THR A 691 28.47 12.74 -29.46
C THR A 691 28.37 14.23 -29.15
N ASP A 692 27.15 14.81 -29.21
CA ASP A 692 26.86 16.20 -28.85
C ASP A 692 26.85 16.46 -27.31
N VAL A 693 27.22 15.47 -26.49
CA VAL A 693 27.35 15.58 -25.02
C VAL A 693 28.82 15.57 -24.56
N ILE A 694 29.77 15.37 -25.48
CA ILE A 694 31.19 15.35 -25.15
C ILE A 694 31.64 16.72 -24.61
N GLY A 695 32.14 16.73 -23.36
CA GLY A 695 32.56 17.93 -22.64
C GLY A 695 31.46 18.65 -21.85
N TRP A 696 30.33 18.01 -21.59
CA TRP A 696 29.31 18.45 -20.64
C TRP A 696 29.48 17.71 -19.29
N GLY A 697 29.24 18.41 -18.18
CA GLY A 697 29.20 17.83 -16.83
C GLY A 697 27.82 17.26 -16.48
N ASP A 698 27.72 16.63 -15.31
CA ASP A 698 26.45 16.17 -14.74
C ASP A 698 25.53 17.36 -14.42
N GLY A 699 24.30 17.35 -14.95
CA GLY A 699 23.30 18.40 -14.80
C GLY A 699 22.32 18.18 -13.65
N HIS A 700 22.57 17.21 -12.78
CA HIS A 700 21.81 17.04 -11.55
C HIS A 700 21.97 18.23 -10.59
N GLU A 701 20.94 18.42 -9.77
CA GLU A 701 20.89 19.46 -8.75
C GLU A 701 22.05 19.32 -7.75
N PRO A 702 22.94 20.33 -7.57
CA PRO A 702 23.99 20.25 -6.57
C PRO A 702 23.41 20.14 -5.15
N PRO A 703 23.82 19.14 -4.35
CA PRO A 703 23.12 18.76 -3.10
C PRO A 703 23.24 19.77 -1.95
N SER A 704 24.06 20.82 -2.06
CA SER A 704 24.36 21.76 -0.97
C SER A 704 23.87 23.19 -1.20
N GLY A 705 23.17 23.47 -2.30
CA GLY A 705 22.74 24.83 -2.62
C GLY A 705 21.32 25.15 -2.16
N GLN A 706 21.03 26.43 -1.89
CA GLN A 706 19.71 26.93 -1.49
C GLN A 706 19.02 27.68 -2.63
N HIS A 707 17.72 27.44 -2.84
CA HIS A 707 16.90 28.16 -3.81
C HIS A 707 16.42 29.49 -3.22
N ARG A 708 16.70 30.61 -3.88
CA ARG A 708 16.45 31.96 -3.36
C ARG A 708 15.76 32.86 -4.38
N LEU A 709 15.08 33.89 -3.89
CA LEU A 709 14.49 34.97 -4.71
C LEU A 709 13.57 34.45 -5.82
N ALA A 710 12.61 33.59 -5.50
CA ALA A 710 11.69 33.04 -6.49
C ALA A 710 10.81 34.14 -7.12
N VAL A 711 10.76 34.23 -8.45
CA VAL A 711 9.97 35.23 -9.20
C VAL A 711 9.34 34.60 -10.45
N LYS A 712 8.10 34.97 -10.76
CA LYS A 712 7.43 34.61 -12.02
C LYS A 712 8.04 35.38 -13.20
N GLN A 713 8.55 34.67 -14.20
CA GLN A 713 9.17 35.28 -15.38
C GLN A 713 8.96 34.39 -16.62
N ASP A 714 8.97 35.00 -17.81
CA ASP A 714 9.02 34.29 -19.08
C ASP A 714 10.44 33.75 -19.36
N VAL A 715 10.56 32.44 -19.53
CA VAL A 715 11.81 31.72 -19.85
C VAL A 715 11.78 31.17 -21.26
N GLN A 716 12.94 31.02 -21.91
CA GLN A 716 13.06 30.59 -23.30
C GLN A 716 14.08 29.48 -23.47
N PHE A 717 13.71 28.44 -24.23
CA PHE A 717 14.58 27.31 -24.56
C PHE A 717 14.12 26.63 -25.85
N ASP A 718 15.02 25.83 -26.44
CA ASP A 718 14.71 24.99 -27.60
C ASP A 718 14.29 23.60 -27.14
N TYR A 719 13.28 23.04 -27.80
CA TYR A 719 12.94 21.63 -27.65
C TYR A 719 12.99 20.90 -29.00
N SER A 720 13.22 19.59 -28.92
CA SER A 720 13.00 18.66 -30.01
C SER A 720 12.33 17.40 -29.48
N LEU A 721 11.36 16.87 -30.23
CA LEU A 721 10.63 15.64 -29.95
C LEU A 721 10.80 14.70 -31.13
N HIS A 722 11.14 13.44 -30.84
CA HIS A 722 11.13 12.34 -31.79
C HIS A 722 10.28 11.22 -31.22
N TRP A 723 9.20 10.85 -31.91
CA TRP A 723 8.32 9.74 -31.50
C TRP A 723 8.14 8.73 -32.62
N GLN A 724 8.67 7.52 -32.43
CA GLN A 724 8.55 6.43 -33.37
C GLN A 724 8.31 5.10 -32.65
N ALA A 725 7.37 4.31 -33.17
CA ALA A 725 6.89 3.08 -32.56
C ALA A 725 6.46 3.32 -31.12
N ASP A 726 7.14 2.69 -30.16
CA ASP A 726 6.94 2.83 -28.72
C ASP A 726 7.95 3.78 -28.07
N ARG A 727 8.86 4.39 -28.82
CA ARG A 727 9.94 5.23 -28.29
C ARG A 727 9.63 6.70 -28.50
N LEU A 728 9.56 7.45 -27.40
CA LEU A 728 9.38 8.89 -27.39
C LEU A 728 10.61 9.54 -26.73
N ILE A 729 11.26 10.45 -27.43
CA ILE A 729 12.43 11.18 -26.94
C ILE A 729 12.11 12.67 -26.99
N VAL A 730 12.30 13.36 -25.86
CA VAL A 730 12.20 14.82 -25.79
C VAL A 730 13.53 15.37 -25.32
N SER A 731 14.16 16.22 -26.13
CA SER A 731 15.36 16.96 -25.75
C SER A 731 15.03 18.43 -25.54
N ILE A 732 15.54 18.98 -24.44
CA ILE A 732 15.49 20.41 -24.11
C ILE A 732 16.92 20.93 -24.08
N LYS A 733 17.20 22.04 -24.79
CA LYS A 733 18.53 22.63 -24.88
C LYS A 733 18.47 24.14 -25.10
N ASN A 734 19.64 24.77 -25.17
CA ASN A 734 19.79 26.19 -25.53
C ASN A 734 18.93 27.13 -24.67
N ASN A 735 18.90 26.90 -23.36
CA ASN A 735 18.28 27.86 -22.45
C ASN A 735 18.97 29.22 -22.60
N ARG A 736 18.18 30.30 -22.59
CA ARG A 736 18.73 31.66 -22.68
C ARG A 736 19.66 31.92 -21.49
N ALA A 737 20.88 32.40 -21.76
CA ALA A 737 21.90 32.59 -20.73
C ALA A 737 21.52 33.62 -19.63
N ALA A 738 20.53 34.48 -19.90
CA ALA A 738 19.99 35.42 -18.93
C ALA A 738 18.88 34.84 -18.05
N ASP A 739 18.36 33.65 -18.38
CA ASP A 739 17.33 33.01 -17.58
C ASP A 739 17.94 32.46 -16.30
N ARG A 740 17.25 32.71 -15.18
CA ARG A 740 17.60 32.14 -13.88
C ARG A 740 17.24 30.65 -13.88
N ASN A 741 17.38 29.96 -12.75
CA ASN A 741 17.03 28.53 -12.70
C ASN A 741 15.52 28.37 -12.66
N TYR A 742 15.00 27.33 -13.30
CA TYR A 742 13.58 27.00 -13.32
C TYR A 742 13.38 25.51 -13.56
N VAL A 743 12.15 25.04 -13.35
CA VAL A 743 11.80 23.63 -13.53
C VAL A 743 10.77 23.50 -14.64
N VAL A 744 11.06 22.62 -15.59
CA VAL A 744 10.12 22.18 -16.62
C VAL A 744 9.84 20.70 -16.38
N TYR A 745 8.58 20.32 -16.46
CA TYR A 745 8.13 18.95 -16.42
C TYR A 745 7.83 18.48 -17.84
N VAL A 746 8.47 17.40 -18.26
CA VAL A 746 8.06 16.67 -19.47
C VAL A 746 7.03 15.64 -19.03
N VAL A 747 5.81 15.77 -19.53
CA VAL A 747 4.67 14.96 -19.06
C VAL A 747 4.09 14.20 -20.24
N VAL A 748 3.94 12.90 -20.06
CA VAL A 748 3.17 12.05 -20.97
C VAL A 748 1.86 11.71 -20.27
N GLU A 749 0.76 12.23 -20.81
CA GLU A 749 -0.59 11.86 -20.43
C GLU A 749 -0.99 10.59 -21.17
N GLU A 750 -1.35 9.54 -20.45
CA GLU A 750 -1.96 8.33 -20.97
C GLU A 750 -3.47 8.39 -20.73
N ILE A 751 -4.26 8.44 -21.81
CA ILE A 751 -5.73 8.41 -21.73
C ILE A 751 -6.16 6.95 -21.64
N LEU A 752 -6.72 6.57 -20.50
CA LEU A 752 -7.16 5.21 -20.24
C LEU A 752 -8.46 4.89 -21.00
N GLY A 753 -8.79 3.60 -21.12
CA GLY A 753 -10.08 3.15 -21.68
C GLY A 753 -11.31 3.65 -20.90
N SER A 754 -11.10 4.25 -19.73
CA SER A 754 -12.11 4.92 -18.91
C SER A 754 -12.40 6.36 -19.30
N GLY A 755 -11.46 7.02 -19.98
CA GLY A 755 -11.43 8.47 -20.13
C GLY A 755 -10.62 9.19 -19.04
N GLU A 756 -10.29 8.53 -17.92
CA GLU A 756 -9.34 9.07 -16.93
C GLU A 756 -7.94 9.19 -17.54
N VAL A 757 -7.14 10.12 -17.00
CA VAL A 757 -5.83 10.47 -17.55
C VAL A 757 -4.75 10.25 -16.50
N LEU A 758 -3.78 9.39 -16.79
CA LEU A 758 -2.60 9.19 -15.95
C LEU A 758 -1.43 10.03 -16.44
N HIS A 759 -0.71 10.65 -15.53
CA HIS A 759 0.47 11.44 -15.86
C HIS A 759 1.74 10.67 -15.51
N THR A 760 2.58 10.40 -16.52
CA THR A 760 3.98 9.99 -16.29
C THR A 760 4.86 11.21 -16.50
N VAL A 761 5.63 11.57 -15.47
CA VAL A 761 6.33 12.85 -15.42
C VAL A 761 7.84 12.67 -15.23
N GLU A 762 8.60 13.46 -15.96
CA GLU A 762 10.04 13.62 -15.76
C GLU A 762 10.34 15.09 -15.40
N ARG A 763 10.98 15.30 -14.25
CA ARG A 763 11.33 16.63 -13.75
C ARG A 763 12.67 17.06 -14.34
N VAL A 764 12.69 18.20 -15.04
CA VAL A 764 13.88 18.77 -15.67
C VAL A 764 14.25 20.10 -15.00
N PRO A 765 15.20 20.10 -14.05
CA PRO A 765 15.67 21.31 -13.38
C PRO A 765 16.68 22.07 -14.24
N ILE A 766 16.19 22.98 -15.08
CA ILE A 766 17.03 23.77 -15.96
C ILE A 766 17.83 24.77 -15.12
N THR A 767 19.14 24.48 -15.03
CA THR A 767 20.09 25.30 -14.31
C THR A 767 20.65 26.34 -15.28
N GLY A 768 20.08 27.54 -15.27
CA GLY A 768 20.53 28.67 -16.10
C GLY A 768 21.69 29.45 -15.47
N GLN A 769 21.79 29.49 -14.14
CA GLN A 769 22.88 30.18 -13.44
C GLN A 769 23.16 29.59 -12.05
N LEU A 770 24.44 29.48 -11.70
CA LEU A 770 24.88 29.10 -10.35
C LEU A 770 25.55 30.29 -9.68
N THR A 771 25.16 30.60 -8.44
CA THR A 771 25.78 31.67 -7.65
C THR A 771 26.56 31.06 -6.51
N TYR A 772 27.88 31.14 -6.55
CA TYR A 772 28.79 30.67 -5.51
C TYR A 772 28.96 31.76 -4.45
N VAL A 773 28.39 31.51 -3.28
CA VAL A 773 28.31 32.46 -2.18
C VAL A 773 29.27 32.01 -1.06
N PRO A 774 30.10 32.92 -0.50
CA PRO A 774 31.01 32.54 0.58
C PRO A 774 30.26 31.94 1.77
N GLN A 775 30.77 30.84 2.35
CA GLN A 775 30.18 30.21 3.54
C GLN A 775 29.92 31.23 4.68
N SER A 776 30.82 32.20 4.84
CA SER A 776 30.68 33.26 5.84
C SER A 776 29.42 34.12 5.71
N TYR A 777 28.83 34.19 4.52
CA TYR A 777 27.54 34.85 4.32
C TYR A 777 26.43 34.06 5.00
N PHE A 778 26.34 32.75 4.70
CA PHE A 778 25.35 31.86 5.30
C PHE A 778 25.54 31.79 6.82
N ASP A 779 26.78 31.70 7.32
CA ASP A 779 27.04 31.67 8.76
C ASP A 779 26.55 32.95 9.46
N LYS A 780 26.74 34.12 8.84
CA LYS A 780 26.22 35.40 9.36
C LYS A 780 24.70 35.46 9.30
N GLU A 781 24.11 34.98 8.21
CA GLU A 781 22.65 34.91 8.04
C GLU A 781 22.02 34.00 9.10
N PHE A 782 22.54 32.78 9.27
CA PHE A 782 22.08 31.85 10.31
C PHE A 782 22.30 32.40 11.72
N ALA A 783 23.44 33.03 12.00
CA ALA A 783 23.69 33.66 13.30
C ALA A 783 22.70 34.82 13.58
N ALA A 784 22.36 35.60 12.55
CA ALA A 784 21.39 36.68 12.64
C ALA A 784 19.97 36.15 12.89
N GLN A 785 19.55 35.13 12.15
CA GLN A 785 18.25 34.46 12.34
C GLN A 785 18.17 33.81 13.73
N ALA A 786 19.22 33.12 14.17
CA ALA A 786 19.28 32.52 15.50
C ALA A 786 19.20 33.58 16.61
N LYS A 787 19.81 34.77 16.41
CA LYS A 787 19.71 35.90 17.34
C LYS A 787 18.27 36.42 17.43
N THR A 788 17.59 36.57 16.29
CA THR A 788 16.19 36.99 16.22
C THR A 788 15.26 35.96 16.87
N ALA A 789 15.41 34.68 16.54
CA ALA A 789 14.65 33.60 17.13
C ALA A 789 14.85 33.53 18.66
N LYS A 790 16.09 33.72 19.13
CA LYS A 790 16.40 33.80 20.56
C LYS A 790 15.69 34.98 21.23
N PHE A 791 15.71 36.17 20.62
CA PHE A 791 15.02 37.33 21.19
C PHE A 791 13.52 37.08 21.37
N PHE A 792 12.85 36.52 20.36
CA PHE A 792 11.42 36.22 20.45
C PHE A 792 11.12 35.10 21.44
N ARG A 793 12.00 34.11 21.53
CA ARG A 793 11.93 33.06 22.55
C ARG A 793 12.03 33.67 23.96
N ASP A 794 13.02 34.53 24.20
CA ASP A 794 13.19 35.21 25.48
C ASP A 794 11.96 36.09 25.79
N PHE A 795 11.42 36.81 24.80
CA PHE A 795 10.18 37.57 24.95
C PHE A 795 9.01 36.68 25.38
N ALA A 796 8.77 35.58 24.69
CA ALA A 796 7.68 34.65 25.00
C ALA A 796 7.81 34.08 26.41
N VAL A 797 9.04 33.70 26.83
CA VAL A 797 9.33 33.21 28.19
C VAL A 797 9.06 34.29 29.25
N HIS A 798 9.53 35.52 29.03
CA HIS A 798 9.34 36.59 30.00
C HIS A 798 7.88 37.04 30.07
N TYR A 799 7.18 37.08 28.94
CA TYR A 799 5.78 37.46 28.85
C TYR A 799 4.86 36.42 29.50
N SER A 800 5.04 35.12 29.21
CA SER A 800 4.22 34.07 29.85
C SER A 800 4.37 34.05 31.38
N LYS A 801 5.60 34.26 31.88
CA LYS A 801 5.86 34.41 33.33
C LYS A 801 5.15 35.60 33.95
N SER A 802 4.92 36.67 33.18
CA SER A 802 4.25 37.88 33.66
C SER A 802 2.74 37.71 33.82
N LEU A 803 2.14 36.75 33.12
CA LEU A 803 0.69 36.50 33.13
C LEU A 803 0.18 35.68 34.32
N ARG A 804 1.08 35.17 35.20
CA ARG A 804 0.81 34.25 36.33
C ARG A 804 0.05 32.97 35.90
N ASN A 805 0.70 31.80 36.07
CA ASN A 805 0.19 30.44 35.80
C ASN A 805 0.09 29.93 34.35
N ILE A 806 0.72 30.58 33.35
CA ILE A 806 0.82 30.00 32.00
C ILE A 806 2.21 29.32 31.86
N PRO A 807 2.29 27.98 31.68
CA PRO A 807 3.56 27.28 31.45
C PRO A 807 4.27 27.78 30.19
N ARG A 808 5.58 27.54 30.12
CA ARG A 808 6.48 28.10 29.10
C ARG A 808 6.01 27.72 27.67
N PRO A 809 5.81 28.70 26.77
CA PRO A 809 5.65 28.43 25.34
C PRO A 809 6.96 27.95 24.69
N GLY A 810 6.88 27.00 23.76
CA GLY A 810 7.99 26.64 22.86
C GLY A 810 8.34 27.82 21.95
N GLY A 811 9.63 28.05 21.70
CA GLY A 811 10.08 29.15 20.84
C GLY A 811 10.32 28.70 19.39
N PRO A 812 10.38 29.64 18.43
CA PRO A 812 10.85 29.33 17.08
C PRO A 812 12.25 28.67 17.13
N GLY A 813 12.35 27.42 16.66
CA GLY A 813 13.60 26.63 16.62
C GLY A 813 13.93 25.85 17.91
N ASP A 814 12.95 25.35 18.66
CA ASP A 814 13.13 24.21 19.58
C ASP A 814 12.99 22.88 18.78
N PRO A 815 13.73 21.79 19.12
CA PRO A 815 13.61 20.51 18.41
C PRO A 815 12.23 19.87 18.63
N ASP A 816 11.62 19.44 17.54
CA ASP A 816 10.25 18.90 17.45
C ASP A 816 10.11 17.56 18.22
N PRO A 817 9.15 17.43 19.16
CA PRO A 817 8.81 16.14 19.75
C PRO A 817 7.36 15.75 19.37
N ASP A 818 7.15 15.24 18.16
CA ASP A 818 6.14 14.24 17.73
C ASP A 818 4.70 14.24 18.31
N ASP A 819 4.14 15.34 18.82
CA ASP A 819 2.76 15.36 19.34
C ASP A 819 1.95 16.60 18.88
N TRP A 820 1.47 16.54 17.63
CA TRP A 820 0.67 17.60 16.97
C TRP A 820 -0.66 17.93 17.69
N HIS A 821 -1.10 17.11 18.66
CA HIS A 821 -2.30 17.37 19.45
C HIS A 821 -2.07 18.20 20.72
N ALA A 822 -0.81 18.43 21.11
CA ALA A 822 -0.47 19.49 22.03
C ALA A 822 -0.25 20.77 21.21
N GLY A 823 -1.24 21.67 21.20
CA GLY A 823 -1.11 22.99 20.57
C GLY A 823 0.23 23.64 20.93
N LEU A 824 0.77 24.43 19.99
CA LEU A 824 2.14 24.95 19.83
C LEU A 824 2.85 25.53 21.08
N LEU A 825 2.22 25.53 22.25
CA LEU A 825 2.66 26.17 23.49
C LEU A 825 2.45 25.31 24.75
N GLY A 826 1.91 24.08 24.67
CA GLY A 826 1.53 23.30 25.88
C GLY A 826 0.50 24.01 26.76
N VAL A 827 -0.17 25.00 26.15
CA VAL A 827 -1.21 25.87 26.69
C VAL A 827 -2.43 25.64 25.82
N ASP A 828 -3.61 25.63 26.44
CA ASP A 828 -4.89 25.51 25.74
C ASP A 828 -4.95 26.49 24.54
N PRO A 829 -5.17 26.02 23.30
CA PRO A 829 -5.28 26.87 22.11
C PRO A 829 -6.28 28.02 22.28
N GLU A 830 -7.34 27.84 23.07
CA GLU A 830 -8.30 28.92 23.36
C GLU A 830 -7.65 30.04 24.19
N VAL A 831 -6.77 29.69 25.14
CA VAL A 831 -6.03 30.68 25.94
C VAL A 831 -5.05 31.46 25.06
N VAL A 832 -4.37 30.78 24.14
CA VAL A 832 -3.44 31.39 23.18
C VAL A 832 -4.16 32.35 22.24
N LEU A 833 -5.32 31.94 21.71
CA LEU A 833 -6.12 32.76 20.80
C LEU A 833 -6.82 33.92 21.52
N SER A 834 -7.14 33.77 22.81
CA SER A 834 -7.79 34.81 23.62
C SER A 834 -6.84 35.92 24.10
N ASP A 835 -5.54 35.63 24.23
CA ASP A 835 -4.55 36.63 24.63
C ASP A 835 -4.11 37.46 23.42
N PRO A 836 -4.23 38.81 23.47
CA PRO A 836 -3.99 39.66 22.31
C PRO A 836 -2.53 39.63 21.84
N VAL A 837 -1.56 39.34 22.72
CA VAL A 837 -0.14 39.31 22.37
C VAL A 837 0.28 37.90 21.95
N LEU A 838 -0.16 36.85 22.65
CA LEU A 838 0.16 35.46 22.30
C LEU A 838 -0.52 35.01 21.01
N SER A 839 -1.75 35.46 20.73
CA SER A 839 -2.44 35.15 19.48
C SER A 839 -1.66 35.67 18.27
N VAL A 840 -1.19 36.92 18.34
CA VAL A 840 -0.36 37.52 17.28
C VAL A 840 1.02 36.89 17.24
N PHE A 841 1.58 36.49 18.38
CA PHE A 841 2.83 35.74 18.42
C PHE A 841 2.71 34.33 17.81
N HIS A 842 1.58 33.67 18.00
CA HIS A 842 1.32 32.32 17.50
C HIS A 842 0.99 32.29 16.01
N LEU A 843 0.26 33.30 15.53
CA LEU A 843 -0.16 33.40 14.13
C LEU A 843 0.94 33.89 13.19
N LYS A 844 2.06 34.39 13.71
CA LYS A 844 3.12 35.04 12.94
C LYS A 844 4.45 34.34 13.10
N ASN A 845 5.15 34.12 11.99
CA ASN A 845 6.46 33.47 12.00
C ASN A 845 7.63 34.45 12.19
N PHE A 846 7.34 35.75 12.32
CA PHE A 846 8.30 36.84 12.58
C PHE A 846 9.47 36.94 11.60
N THR A 847 9.31 36.35 10.44
CA THR A 847 10.27 36.35 9.33
C THR A 847 10.12 37.59 8.46
N GLU A 848 9.00 38.30 8.57
CA GLU A 848 8.71 39.53 7.85
C GLU A 848 8.63 40.73 8.79
N ALA A 849 9.05 41.90 8.31
CA ALA A 849 8.91 43.12 9.09
C ALA A 849 7.46 43.57 9.27
N ALA A 850 6.56 43.19 8.34
CA ALA A 850 5.13 43.46 8.47
C ALA A 850 4.53 42.72 9.69
N ASP A 851 4.91 41.46 9.88
CA ASP A 851 4.54 40.65 11.04
C ASP A 851 5.09 41.27 12.33
N PHE A 852 6.35 41.70 12.31
CA PHE A 852 6.93 42.38 13.44
C PHE A 852 6.28 43.74 13.74
N ALA A 853 5.87 44.49 12.72
CA ALA A 853 5.17 45.77 12.88
C ALA A 853 3.74 45.59 13.41
N ALA A 854 3.05 44.53 12.98
CA ALA A 854 1.75 44.15 13.53
C ALA A 854 1.88 43.76 15.01
N PHE A 855 2.85 42.92 15.34
CA PHE A 855 3.16 42.54 16.70
C PHE A 855 3.59 43.71 17.59
N SER A 856 4.45 44.60 17.08
CA SER A 856 4.91 45.77 17.81
C SER A 856 3.75 46.71 18.16
N ARG A 857 2.79 46.91 17.24
CA ARG A 857 1.57 47.68 17.51
C ARG A 857 0.77 47.08 18.67
N VAL A 858 0.64 45.77 18.70
CA VAL A 858 -0.10 45.03 19.73
C VAL A 858 0.62 45.07 21.07
N ILE A 859 1.94 44.88 21.07
CA ILE A 859 2.79 45.00 22.27
C ILE A 859 2.69 46.40 22.88
N LEU A 860 2.76 47.45 22.07
CA LEU A 860 2.72 48.84 22.54
C LEU A 860 1.37 49.19 23.18
N GLY A 861 0.29 48.56 22.74
CA GLY A 861 -1.03 48.64 23.36
C GLY A 861 -1.19 47.83 24.65
N HIS A 862 -0.22 46.96 24.99
CA HIS A 862 -0.27 46.05 26.14
C HIS A 862 0.87 46.34 27.14
N PRO A 863 0.65 47.13 28.22
CA PRO A 863 1.72 47.67 29.06
C PRO A 863 2.71 46.66 29.67
N PRO A 864 2.27 45.47 30.15
CA PRO A 864 3.18 44.41 30.58
C PRO A 864 4.10 43.88 29.47
N ALA A 865 3.56 43.72 28.26
CA ALA A 865 4.31 43.24 27.10
C ALA A 865 5.32 44.30 26.65
N ALA A 866 4.88 45.56 26.55
CA ALA A 866 5.74 46.70 26.20
C ALA A 866 6.94 46.83 27.15
N ARG A 867 6.74 46.62 28.45
CA ARG A 867 7.81 46.68 29.45
C ARG A 867 8.85 45.59 29.23
N ILE A 868 8.41 44.36 29.04
CA ILE A 868 9.28 43.19 28.82
C ILE A 868 10.03 43.34 27.50
N PHE A 869 9.34 43.78 26.46
CA PHE A 869 9.94 44.03 25.16
C PHE A 869 11.04 45.09 25.21
N ARG A 870 10.78 46.25 25.85
CA ARG A 870 11.80 47.29 26.05
C ARG A 870 12.98 46.81 26.89
N GLN A 871 12.71 46.01 27.92
CA GLN A 871 13.77 45.41 28.73
C GLN A 871 14.67 44.52 27.86
N LEU A 872 14.09 43.65 27.05
CA LEU A 872 14.85 42.76 26.17
C LEU A 872 15.61 43.52 25.08
N LEU A 873 15.05 44.61 24.54
CA LEU A 873 15.77 45.48 23.61
C LEU A 873 17.00 46.13 24.25
N ASN A 874 16.86 46.61 25.49
CA ASN A 874 17.97 47.16 26.26
C ASN A 874 19.04 46.10 26.57
N ASP A 875 18.61 44.90 27.01
CA ASP A 875 19.50 43.79 27.35
C ASP A 875 20.28 43.28 26.14
N THR A 876 19.67 43.32 24.95
CA THR A 876 20.31 42.94 23.68
C THR A 876 21.09 44.09 23.02
N ARG A 877 21.12 45.28 23.64
CA ARG A 877 21.75 46.51 23.14
C ARG A 877 21.26 46.93 21.75
N ILE A 878 19.98 46.68 21.46
CA ILE A 878 19.34 47.09 20.22
C ILE A 878 18.71 48.45 20.46
N SER A 879 19.17 49.49 19.75
CA SER A 879 18.56 50.80 19.90
C SER A 879 17.16 50.81 19.31
N GLU A 880 16.22 51.48 19.99
CA GLU A 880 14.84 51.64 19.53
C GLU A 880 14.81 52.35 18.15
N THR A 881 15.78 53.22 17.88
CA THR A 881 16.02 53.85 16.58
C THR A 881 16.44 52.87 15.48
N MET A 882 17.31 51.90 15.78
CA MET A 882 17.71 50.86 14.81
C MET A 882 16.53 49.95 14.47
N LEU A 883 15.70 49.64 15.47
CA LEU A 883 14.48 48.86 15.31
C LEU A 883 13.47 49.59 14.39
N MET A 884 13.20 50.86 14.67
CA MET A 884 12.30 51.69 13.88
C MET A 884 12.81 51.91 12.45
N ALA A 885 14.12 52.11 12.25
CA ALA A 885 14.72 52.19 10.92
C ALA A 885 14.61 50.87 10.13
N THR A 886 14.76 49.72 10.81
CA THR A 886 14.58 48.40 10.18
C THR A 886 13.12 48.18 9.81
N MET A 887 12.18 48.64 10.65
CA MET A 887 10.75 48.58 10.40
C MET A 887 10.33 49.49 9.24
N GLU A 888 10.83 50.72 9.19
CA GLU A 888 10.55 51.66 8.09
C GLU A 888 11.12 51.13 6.77
N SER A 889 12.40 50.75 6.73
CA SER A 889 13.04 50.20 5.52
C SER A 889 12.32 48.96 4.98
N SER A 890 11.85 48.08 5.86
CA SER A 890 11.20 46.85 5.44
C SER A 890 9.71 47.04 5.13
N ALA A 891 9.04 47.99 5.79
CA ALA A 891 7.69 48.41 5.44
C ALA A 891 7.67 49.09 4.07
N THR A 892 8.67 49.92 3.75
CA THR A 892 8.84 50.51 2.42
C THR A 892 9.10 49.44 1.36
N ALA A 893 9.98 48.47 1.63
CA ALA A 893 10.24 47.36 0.70
C ALA A 893 9.00 46.48 0.45
N ALA A 894 8.21 46.18 1.49
CA ALA A 894 6.96 45.45 1.36
C ALA A 894 5.91 46.26 0.59
N LEU A 895 5.83 47.57 0.82
CA LEU A 895 4.93 48.47 0.09
C LEU A 895 5.31 48.58 -1.39
N GLU A 896 6.60 48.68 -1.71
CA GLU A 896 7.10 48.69 -3.09
C GLU A 896 6.84 47.36 -3.81
N GLN A 897 6.90 46.24 -3.11
CA GLN A 897 6.57 44.92 -3.67
C GLN A 897 5.08 44.77 -3.93
N VAL A 898 4.21 45.14 -2.98
CA VAL A 898 2.75 45.15 -3.16
C VAL A 898 2.35 46.11 -4.28
N GLN A 899 2.93 47.31 -4.33
CA GLN A 899 2.70 48.27 -5.41
C GLN A 899 3.17 47.73 -6.76
N ARG A 900 4.29 46.99 -6.83
CA ARG A 900 4.71 46.31 -8.08
C ARG A 900 3.73 45.22 -8.50
N GLU A 901 3.22 44.43 -7.56
CA GLU A 901 2.25 43.37 -7.85
C GLU A 901 0.90 43.95 -8.30
N ASP A 902 0.42 45.03 -7.67
CA ASP A 902 -0.79 45.76 -8.06
C ASP A 902 -0.63 46.48 -9.40
N LEU A 903 0.54 47.08 -9.69
CA LEU A 903 0.80 47.72 -10.98
C LEU A 903 0.86 46.69 -12.11
N VAL A 904 1.43 45.52 -11.86
CA VAL A 904 1.48 44.41 -12.81
C VAL A 904 0.07 43.86 -13.06
N GLY A 905 -0.74 43.67 -12.01
CA GLY A 905 -2.14 43.27 -12.15
C GLY A 905 -3.00 44.30 -12.90
N ALA A 906 -2.79 45.60 -12.63
CA ALA A 906 -3.48 46.68 -13.34
C ALA A 906 -3.06 46.78 -14.82
N LEU A 907 -1.78 46.57 -15.13
CA LEU A 907 -1.28 46.55 -16.51
C LEU A 907 -1.74 45.30 -17.27
N GLU A 908 -1.93 44.16 -16.59
CA GLU A 908 -2.53 42.95 -17.19
C GLU A 908 -4.03 43.14 -17.47
N LEU A 909 -4.78 43.77 -16.57
CA LEU A 909 -6.18 44.17 -16.80
C LEU A 909 -6.32 45.15 -17.97
N GLN A 910 -5.42 46.14 -18.06
CA GLN A 910 -5.42 47.11 -19.16
C GLN A 910 -5.02 46.48 -20.51
N ARG A 911 -4.22 45.41 -20.50
CA ARG A 911 -3.91 44.61 -21.69
C ARG A 911 -5.08 43.73 -22.14
N LEU A 912 -5.87 43.23 -21.19
CA LEU A 912 -7.09 42.47 -21.45
C LEU A 912 -8.21 43.36 -22.02
N ASP A 913 -8.33 44.60 -21.54
CA ASP A 913 -9.31 45.57 -22.08
C ASP A 913 -8.95 46.05 -23.49
N HIS A 914 -7.66 46.15 -23.84
CA HIS A 914 -7.26 46.47 -25.22
C HIS A 914 -7.33 45.28 -26.19
N ALA A 915 -7.33 44.04 -25.68
CA ALA A 915 -7.50 42.85 -26.51
C ALA A 915 -8.97 42.58 -26.87
N THR A 916 -9.93 43.15 -26.14
CA THR A 916 -11.37 43.00 -26.40
C THR A 916 -11.97 44.14 -27.26
N GLU A 917 -11.27 45.25 -27.46
CA GLU A 917 -11.72 46.35 -28.33
C GLU A 917 -11.40 46.15 -29.82
N ASP A 918 -10.40 45.32 -30.18
CA ASP A 918 -9.99 45.10 -31.58
C ASP A 918 -10.76 43.98 -32.32
N ASP A 919 -11.68 43.27 -31.64
CA ASP A 919 -12.40 42.11 -32.22
C ASP A 919 -13.89 42.39 -32.56
N ASN A 920 -14.30 43.66 -32.63
CA ASN A 920 -15.72 44.04 -32.86
C ASN A 920 -16.00 44.96 -34.07
N LEU A 921 -15.08 45.00 -35.05
CA LEU A 921 -15.31 45.71 -36.32
C LEU A 921 -15.05 44.79 -37.52
N ASP A 922 -15.92 43.80 -37.74
CA ASP A 922 -16.28 43.33 -39.08
C ASP A 922 -17.48 42.38 -39.02
N GLY A 923 -18.60 42.75 -39.66
CA GLY A 923 -19.68 41.79 -39.94
C GLY A 923 -21.12 42.27 -39.84
N LEU A 924 -21.50 43.36 -40.52
CA LEU A 924 -22.89 43.58 -40.93
C LEU A 924 -22.95 43.90 -42.43
N GLY A 925 -23.09 42.84 -43.24
CA GLY A 925 -23.63 42.90 -44.60
C GLY A 925 -25.14 42.66 -44.59
N PRO A 926 -25.91 43.22 -45.56
CA PRO A 926 -27.36 43.26 -45.49
C PRO A 926 -28.01 41.96 -45.95
N VAL A 927 -29.15 41.66 -45.33
CA VAL A 927 -30.06 40.57 -45.69
C VAL A 927 -30.94 41.00 -46.87
N ASP A 928 -31.02 40.15 -47.89
CA ASP A 928 -32.17 40.05 -48.79
C ASP A 928 -32.46 38.58 -49.13
N VAL A 929 -33.73 38.20 -48.84
CA VAL A 929 -34.48 36.94 -49.07
C VAL A 929 -34.15 35.72 -48.22
#